data_AF-A0A8H5FCU4-F1
#
_entry.id   AF-A0A8H5FCU4-F1
#
_cell.length_a   1.000
_cell.length_b   1.000
_cell.length_c   1.000
_cell.angle_alpha   90.00
_cell.angle_beta   90.00
_cell.angle_gamma   90.00
#
_symmetry.space_group_name_H-M   'P 1'
#
loop_
_entity.id
_entity.type
_entity.pdbx_description
1 polymer ?
#
loop_
_entity_poly.entity_id
_entity_poly.type
_entity_poly.pdbx_seq_one_letter_code
_entity_poly.pdbx_strand_id
1 'polypeptide(L)'
;MDANICTTDDGEGCGELFVMKGLPGLCMLCSKLATLEPGSPEYDAWMNVRQCESCGRAYKNWKSERTICGACDTAKMPPPGPQQRNPEPNGAAQDKARVQHALDVARQARGHALNARLTKNPAPAFAPGGPLASIPPPGSAGSEDIFITVECRIMTSSKKDGKSTDMGLGLSGRLWPKESYLSEVIDEHLATVNANWTRTEPMELVKDEVQMRFAGNKVISPEYENGTIGEIYEKYMTGDMGTFYGASEPKGRASGAKPQFRMYMELFIDKVAYLSRRAAVEEEAEITAAEAQEGAPEAEAQEAQAGRKRSNTQGGVSEVPQKRRAALGLGQPASMYMRSQLPANVGRTASESVILQKAVTAMAEDTGEVSTMWPDDAQTVSGSIGRESCARGKTKAVHQLSIDGKLHMAKRFFTVSKQGEIVTGDENTYYLELELVRLKSLEWFLDLFKASADRKNIEYASNLVVTPAFLACEVGMSSSASGLGPSEEAVWLIEPRRTMSVTKYCGTMEYPRRSDKIGVTLSAFLHYVFWASQEEFVFSDIQGSRMNVRGVDTLILFDPMSHTVEGDSGVGDHGSEGIETFKAQHRCSHICQLLGFKEFVAIAVSSKKRAAKDVDAEGKNEGEAEEEEEVDNGDGDARPPLTDEDE
;
A
#
# COMPACT_ATOMS: atom_id res chain seq x y z
N MET A 1 -5.70 21.68 -51.79
CA MET A 1 -6.27 22.72 -50.90
C MET A 1 -5.22 23.12 -49.90
N ASP A 2 -5.11 24.41 -49.58
CA ASP A 2 -4.26 24.83 -48.47
C ASP A 2 -4.74 24.15 -47.19
N ALA A 3 -3.89 23.32 -46.58
CA ALA A 3 -4.23 22.55 -45.38
C ALA A 3 -4.70 23.46 -44.22
N ASN A 4 -4.32 24.73 -44.28
CA ASN A 4 -4.58 25.74 -43.29
C ASN A 4 -5.96 26.41 -43.45
N ILE A 5 -6.64 26.30 -44.59
CA ILE A 5 -7.98 26.90 -44.77
C ILE A 5 -9.06 25.92 -44.29
N CYS A 6 -10.07 26.42 -43.59
CA CYS A 6 -11.26 25.66 -43.21
C CYS A 6 -12.29 25.65 -44.35
N THR A 7 -12.21 24.65 -45.20
CA THR A 7 -13.16 24.40 -46.30
C THR A 7 -13.18 22.92 -46.66
N THR A 8 -14.31 22.41 -47.13
CA THR A 8 -14.44 21.14 -47.87
C THR A 8 -14.38 21.38 -49.38
N ASP A 9 -14.37 20.29 -50.15
CA ASP A 9 -14.46 20.29 -51.62
C ASP A 9 -15.77 20.92 -52.13
N ASP A 10 -16.83 20.85 -51.33
CA ASP A 10 -18.14 21.43 -51.64
C ASP A 10 -18.28 22.89 -51.16
N GLY A 11 -17.21 23.48 -50.62
CA GLY A 11 -17.19 24.86 -50.11
C GLY A 11 -17.78 25.04 -48.71
N GLU A 12 -18.02 23.96 -47.98
CA GLU A 12 -18.51 24.04 -46.60
C GLU A 12 -17.37 24.34 -45.63
N GLY A 13 -17.58 25.25 -44.67
CA GLY A 13 -16.57 25.65 -43.68
C GLY A 13 -16.66 27.15 -43.35
N CYS A 14 -15.88 27.60 -42.36
CA CYS A 14 -15.85 29.02 -42.01
C CYS A 14 -14.96 29.87 -42.94
N GLY A 15 -14.17 29.24 -43.82
CA GLY A 15 -13.25 29.92 -44.73
C GLY A 15 -12.02 30.55 -44.03
N GLU A 16 -11.90 30.44 -42.71
CA GLU A 16 -10.79 31.02 -41.96
C GLU A 16 -9.48 30.26 -42.18
N LEU A 17 -8.36 31.00 -42.09
CA LEU A 17 -7.00 30.49 -42.20
C LEU A 17 -6.40 30.22 -40.81
N PHE A 18 -6.07 28.96 -40.55
CA PHE A 18 -5.45 28.48 -39.32
C PHE A 18 -4.00 28.06 -39.59
N VAL A 19 -3.05 28.94 -39.28
CA VAL A 19 -1.62 28.77 -39.58
C VAL A 19 -1.02 27.48 -38.99
N MET A 20 -1.57 26.98 -37.89
CA MET A 20 -1.09 25.81 -37.14
C MET A 20 -2.03 24.60 -37.26
N LYS A 21 -2.95 24.60 -38.23
CA LYS A 21 -3.86 23.48 -38.47
C LYS A 21 -3.12 22.35 -39.19
N GLY A 22 -2.94 21.24 -38.50
CA GLY A 22 -2.14 20.10 -39.00
C GLY A 22 -2.85 19.21 -40.03
N LEU A 23 -4.14 19.42 -40.31
CA LEU A 23 -4.94 18.56 -41.19
C LEU A 23 -5.79 19.39 -42.17
N PRO A 24 -5.87 19.00 -43.46
CA PRO A 24 -6.78 19.63 -44.43
C PRO A 24 -8.26 19.39 -44.06
N GLY A 25 -9.17 20.24 -44.54
CA GLY A 25 -10.63 20.11 -44.31
C GLY A 25 -11.19 21.10 -43.28
N LEU A 26 -12.28 20.74 -42.61
CA LEU A 26 -12.95 21.60 -41.62
C LEU A 26 -12.11 21.82 -40.35
N CYS A 27 -12.24 22.99 -39.71
CA CYS A 27 -11.79 23.19 -38.33
C CYS A 27 -12.65 22.36 -37.37
N MET A 28 -12.23 22.23 -36.10
CA MET A 28 -12.97 21.41 -35.13
C MET A 28 -14.38 21.93 -34.88
N LEU A 29 -14.59 23.25 -34.93
CA LEU A 29 -15.90 23.85 -34.74
C LEU A 29 -16.83 23.53 -35.90
N CYS A 30 -16.42 23.80 -37.14
CA CYS A 30 -17.21 23.47 -38.33
C CYS A 30 -17.43 21.97 -38.48
N SER A 31 -16.42 21.15 -38.18
CA SER A 31 -16.55 19.69 -38.16
C SER A 31 -17.61 19.25 -37.15
N LYS A 32 -17.66 19.87 -35.97
CA LYS A 32 -18.68 19.55 -34.96
C LYS A 32 -20.07 20.05 -35.36
N LEU A 33 -20.19 21.27 -35.86
CA LEU A 33 -21.47 21.84 -36.32
C LEU A 33 -22.08 21.03 -37.48
N ALA A 34 -21.25 20.50 -38.39
CA ALA A 34 -21.71 19.63 -39.48
C ALA A 34 -22.33 18.30 -38.99
N THR A 35 -22.05 17.88 -37.76
CA THR A 35 -22.65 16.68 -37.14
C THR A 35 -23.94 16.95 -36.37
N LEU A 36 -24.33 18.22 -36.23
CA LEU A 36 -25.47 18.65 -35.43
C LEU A 36 -26.59 19.17 -36.33
N GLU A 37 -27.84 18.89 -35.96
CA GLU A 37 -29.00 19.42 -36.68
C GLU A 37 -29.08 20.95 -36.51
N PRO A 38 -29.12 21.73 -37.60
CA PRO A 38 -29.23 23.19 -37.52
C PRO A 38 -30.45 23.63 -36.72
N GLY A 39 -30.24 24.50 -35.71
CA GLY A 39 -31.29 24.98 -34.80
C GLY A 39 -31.58 24.07 -33.60
N SER A 40 -30.87 22.94 -33.45
CA SER A 40 -30.90 22.19 -32.19
C SER A 40 -30.24 22.98 -31.05
N PRO A 41 -30.66 22.79 -29.78
CA PRO A 41 -30.03 23.46 -28.63
C PRO A 41 -28.52 23.22 -28.55
N GLU A 42 -28.07 22.06 -29.00
CA GLU A 42 -26.66 21.71 -29.06
C GLU A 42 -25.92 22.44 -30.19
N TYR A 43 -26.55 22.59 -31.35
CA TYR A 43 -26.03 23.41 -32.45
C TYR A 43 -25.86 24.86 -32.00
N ASP A 44 -26.87 25.44 -31.35
CA ASP A 44 -26.83 26.82 -30.86
C ASP A 44 -25.79 27.02 -29.74
N ALA A 45 -25.63 26.03 -28.86
CA ALA A 45 -24.58 26.06 -27.85
C ALA A 45 -23.19 26.06 -28.51
N TRP A 46 -22.98 25.22 -29.53
CA TRP A 46 -21.70 25.15 -30.25
C TRP A 46 -21.42 26.37 -31.13
N MET A 47 -22.43 26.98 -31.74
CA MET A 47 -22.29 28.23 -32.52
C MET A 47 -21.66 29.36 -31.71
N ASN A 48 -21.81 29.35 -30.39
CA ASN A 48 -21.24 30.34 -29.48
C ASN A 48 -19.90 29.90 -28.84
N VAL A 49 -19.38 28.71 -29.17
CA VAL A 49 -18.10 28.21 -28.64
C VAL A 49 -16.94 28.90 -29.35
N ARG A 50 -16.02 29.47 -28.57
CA ARG A 50 -14.78 30.06 -29.10
C ARG A 50 -13.85 28.98 -29.65
N GLN A 51 -13.22 29.28 -30.78
CA GLN A 51 -12.18 28.45 -31.38
C GLN A 51 -10.82 29.18 -31.39
N CYS A 52 -9.74 28.40 -31.35
CA CYS A 52 -8.39 28.89 -31.45
C CYS A 52 -8.13 29.51 -32.83
N GLU A 53 -7.79 30.79 -32.91
CA GLU A 53 -7.46 31.48 -34.17
C GLU A 53 -6.26 30.87 -34.91
N SER A 54 -5.36 30.19 -34.19
CA SER A 54 -4.16 29.61 -34.79
C SER A 54 -4.34 28.19 -35.35
N CYS A 55 -5.03 27.27 -34.65
CA CYS A 55 -5.17 25.86 -35.09
C CYS A 55 -6.62 25.40 -35.31
N GLY A 56 -7.63 26.23 -35.04
CA GLY A 56 -9.04 25.88 -35.25
C GLY A 56 -9.62 24.88 -34.27
N ARG A 57 -8.98 24.62 -33.12
CA ARG A 57 -9.54 23.80 -32.03
C ARG A 57 -10.57 24.58 -31.22
N ALA A 58 -11.68 23.96 -30.85
CA ALA A 58 -12.77 24.55 -30.08
C ALA A 58 -13.10 23.72 -28.83
N TYR A 59 -13.43 24.37 -27.71
CA TYR A 59 -13.79 23.71 -26.44
C TYR A 59 -14.94 24.46 -25.74
N LYS A 60 -15.97 23.74 -25.27
CA LYS A 60 -17.15 24.34 -24.58
C LYS A 60 -16.79 25.18 -23.35
N ASN A 61 -15.71 24.83 -22.65
CA ASN A 61 -15.28 25.48 -21.41
C ASN A 61 -14.06 26.39 -21.61
N TRP A 62 -13.87 26.95 -22.80
CA TRP A 62 -12.79 27.90 -23.05
C TRP A 62 -13.05 29.22 -22.30
N LYS A 63 -12.53 29.31 -21.06
CA LYS A 63 -12.69 30.49 -20.19
C LYS A 63 -11.59 31.55 -20.36
N SER A 64 -10.55 31.28 -21.14
CA SER A 64 -9.46 32.24 -21.33
C SER A 64 -9.90 33.38 -22.25
N GLU A 65 -9.57 34.62 -21.87
CA GLU A 65 -9.68 35.80 -22.74
C GLU A 65 -8.77 35.69 -23.98
N ARG A 66 -7.79 34.78 -23.98
CA ARG A 66 -6.88 34.55 -25.10
C ARG A 66 -7.59 33.90 -26.29
N THR A 67 -7.24 34.36 -27.49
CA THR A 67 -7.78 33.86 -28.77
C THR A 67 -7.05 32.63 -29.32
N ILE A 68 -5.94 32.21 -28.69
CA ILE A 68 -5.13 31.04 -29.08
C ILE A 68 -5.05 30.01 -27.95
N CYS A 69 -5.00 28.72 -28.30
CA CYS A 69 -4.94 27.64 -27.31
C CYS A 69 -3.54 27.57 -26.69
N GLY A 70 -3.42 26.98 -25.50
CA GLY A 70 -2.13 26.82 -24.82
C GLY A 70 -1.06 26.13 -25.67
N ALA A 71 -1.46 25.17 -26.53
CA ALA A 71 -0.54 24.51 -27.46
C ALA A 71 0.02 25.47 -28.52
N CYS A 72 -0.83 26.28 -29.16
CA CYS A 72 -0.39 27.27 -30.15
C CYS A 72 0.38 28.42 -29.50
N ASP A 73 0.02 28.82 -28.29
CA ASP A 73 0.73 29.86 -27.52
C ASP A 73 2.17 29.42 -27.20
N THR A 74 2.33 28.15 -26.80
CA THR A 74 3.65 27.55 -26.55
C THR A 74 4.49 27.43 -27.83
N ALA A 75 3.85 27.08 -28.95
CA ALA A 75 4.53 26.90 -30.24
C ALA A 75 5.04 28.20 -30.90
N LYS A 76 4.54 29.37 -30.47
CA LYS A 76 5.01 30.68 -30.97
C LYS A 76 6.35 31.13 -30.38
N MET A 77 6.89 30.43 -29.38
CA MET A 77 8.19 30.78 -28.81
C MET A 77 9.32 30.21 -29.69
N PRO A 78 10.32 31.03 -30.10
CA PRO A 78 11.48 30.52 -30.84
C PRO A 78 12.23 29.47 -29.99
N PRO A 79 12.80 28.43 -30.61
CA PRO A 79 13.55 27.41 -29.89
C PRO A 79 14.73 28.05 -29.14
N PRO A 80 15.04 27.63 -27.91
CA PRO A 80 16.18 28.17 -27.17
C PRO A 80 17.48 27.81 -27.89
N GLY A 81 18.31 28.81 -28.18
CA GLY A 81 19.63 28.62 -28.79
C GLY A 81 20.56 27.77 -27.91
N PRO A 82 21.58 27.12 -28.51
CA PRO A 82 22.46 26.21 -27.80
C PRO A 82 23.32 26.98 -26.78
N GLN A 83 23.09 26.72 -25.48
CA GLN A 83 23.92 27.26 -24.41
C GLN A 83 25.21 26.45 -24.27
N GLN A 84 26.35 27.11 -24.52
CA GLN A 84 27.69 26.65 -24.15
C GLN A 84 27.78 26.50 -22.63
N ARG A 85 28.07 25.29 -22.14
CA ARG A 85 28.43 25.05 -20.74
C ARG A 85 29.96 24.96 -20.62
N ASN A 86 30.53 25.75 -19.72
CA ASN A 86 31.90 25.61 -19.27
C ASN A 86 32.07 24.31 -18.46
N PRO A 87 33.19 23.58 -18.61
CA PRO A 87 33.45 22.37 -17.86
C PRO A 87 34.14 22.67 -16.52
N GLU A 88 33.61 22.13 -15.42
CA GLU A 88 34.40 21.88 -14.20
C GLU A 88 34.80 20.39 -14.14
N PRO A 89 36.01 20.05 -13.67
CA PRO A 89 36.55 18.70 -13.77
C PRO A 89 36.39 17.93 -12.46
N ASN A 90 35.56 16.88 -12.45
CA ASN A 90 35.82 15.60 -11.73
C ASN A 90 34.66 14.59 -11.71
N GLY A 91 33.51 14.84 -12.37
CA GLY A 91 32.39 13.87 -12.43
C GLY A 91 32.44 12.84 -13.60
N ALA A 92 33.32 13.02 -14.58
CA ALA A 92 33.16 12.39 -15.90
C ALA A 92 33.44 10.86 -15.96
N ALA A 93 34.16 10.30 -14.98
CA ALA A 93 34.51 8.88 -14.99
C ALA A 93 33.39 7.98 -14.43
N GLN A 94 32.70 8.41 -13.37
CA GLN A 94 31.61 7.64 -12.75
C GLN A 94 30.34 7.67 -13.60
N ASP A 95 30.05 8.78 -14.27
CA ASP A 95 28.86 8.88 -15.14
C ASP A 95 29.02 8.06 -16.42
N LYS A 96 30.23 7.95 -16.98
CA LYS A 96 30.50 7.04 -18.11
C LYS A 96 30.30 5.57 -17.73
N ALA A 97 30.71 5.16 -16.53
CA ALA A 97 30.53 3.78 -16.06
C ALA A 97 29.03 3.44 -15.86
N ARG A 98 28.25 4.37 -15.30
CA ARG A 98 26.80 4.21 -15.11
C ARG A 98 26.03 4.15 -16.43
N VAL A 99 26.37 5.03 -17.38
CA VAL A 99 25.75 5.04 -18.71
C VAL A 99 26.12 3.78 -19.50
N GLN A 100 27.36 3.32 -19.41
CA GLN A 100 27.81 2.10 -20.08
C GLN A 100 27.11 0.86 -19.51
N HIS A 101 27.00 0.75 -18.18
CA HIS A 101 26.27 -0.33 -17.52
C HIS A 101 24.79 -0.37 -17.94
N ALA A 102 24.12 0.79 -18.00
CA ALA A 102 22.73 0.87 -18.45
C ALA A 102 22.55 0.43 -19.93
N LEU A 103 23.51 0.77 -20.80
CA LEU A 103 23.50 0.36 -22.21
C LEU A 103 23.71 -1.15 -22.38
N ASP A 104 24.56 -1.76 -21.55
CA ASP A 104 24.85 -3.19 -21.61
C ASP A 104 23.69 -4.05 -21.07
N VAL A 105 23.02 -3.60 -20.00
CA VAL A 105 21.77 -4.20 -19.51
C VAL A 105 20.66 -4.12 -20.58
N ALA A 106 20.52 -2.97 -21.25
CA ALA A 106 19.54 -2.81 -22.33
C ALA A 106 19.87 -3.64 -23.59
N ARG A 107 21.15 -3.99 -23.83
CA ARG A 107 21.55 -4.93 -24.89
C ARG A 107 21.24 -6.37 -24.52
N GLN A 108 21.52 -6.79 -23.28
CA GLN A 108 21.18 -8.14 -22.81
C GLN A 108 19.66 -8.38 -22.85
N ALA A 109 18.85 -7.44 -22.36
CA ALA A 109 17.39 -7.56 -22.40
C ALA A 109 16.85 -7.70 -23.84
N ARG A 110 17.42 -6.95 -24.80
CA ARG A 110 17.07 -7.09 -26.23
C ARG A 110 17.51 -8.44 -26.79
N GLY A 111 18.68 -8.94 -26.39
CA GLY A 111 19.16 -10.28 -26.76
C GLY A 111 18.21 -11.39 -26.29
N HIS A 112 17.77 -11.34 -25.03
CA HIS A 112 16.79 -12.30 -24.49
C HIS A 112 15.44 -12.25 -25.23
N ALA A 113 14.94 -11.05 -25.54
CA ALA A 113 13.70 -10.87 -26.28
C ALA A 113 13.79 -11.38 -27.74
N LEU A 114 14.95 -11.22 -28.39
CA LEU A 114 15.19 -11.70 -29.76
C LEU A 114 15.35 -13.23 -29.80
N ASN A 115 16.04 -13.80 -28.81
CA ASN A 115 16.22 -15.26 -28.69
C ASN A 115 14.88 -15.97 -28.37
N ALA A 116 14.02 -15.35 -27.56
CA ALA A 116 12.65 -15.81 -27.31
C ALA A 116 11.73 -15.72 -28.55
N ARG A 117 12.06 -14.87 -29.53
CA ARG A 117 11.34 -14.79 -30.82
C ARG A 117 11.84 -15.80 -31.84
N LEU A 118 13.13 -16.12 -31.84
CA LEU A 118 13.75 -17.04 -32.79
C LEU A 118 13.45 -18.52 -32.48
N THR A 119 12.99 -18.83 -31.27
CA THR A 119 12.80 -20.21 -30.79
C THR A 119 11.36 -20.75 -30.88
N LYS A 120 10.43 -20.04 -31.54
CA LYS A 120 9.04 -20.54 -31.70
C LYS A 120 8.86 -21.47 -32.90
N ASN A 121 8.52 -22.73 -32.59
CA ASN A 121 7.74 -23.64 -33.44
C ASN A 121 6.45 -22.97 -33.98
N PRO A 122 5.93 -23.41 -35.14
CA PRO A 122 4.85 -22.71 -35.85
C PRO A 122 3.54 -22.71 -35.06
N ALA A 123 2.89 -21.53 -35.03
CA ALA A 123 1.61 -21.31 -34.37
C ALA A 123 0.43 -21.88 -35.19
N PRO A 124 -0.59 -22.48 -34.56
CA PRO A 124 -1.85 -22.76 -35.22
C PRO A 124 -2.67 -21.47 -35.41
N ALA A 125 -3.51 -21.46 -36.43
CA ALA A 125 -4.27 -20.31 -36.91
C ALA A 125 -5.15 -19.65 -35.83
N PHE A 126 -5.12 -18.32 -35.78
CA PHE A 126 -5.98 -17.49 -34.95
C PHE A 126 -7.42 -17.50 -35.45
N ALA A 127 -8.37 -17.81 -34.56
CA ALA A 127 -9.79 -17.50 -34.72
C ALA A 127 -10.14 -16.19 -33.98
N PRO A 128 -11.13 -15.41 -34.45
CA PRO A 128 -11.46 -14.10 -33.90
C PRO A 128 -12.38 -14.23 -32.67
N GLY A 129 -11.84 -13.97 -31.48
CA GLY A 129 -12.59 -13.88 -30.23
C GLY A 129 -11.73 -13.21 -29.15
N GLY A 130 -12.28 -12.21 -28.46
CA GLY A 130 -11.58 -11.38 -27.47
C GLY A 130 -11.04 -12.15 -26.24
N PRO A 131 -10.41 -11.43 -25.28
CA PRO A 131 -9.49 -11.98 -24.27
C PRO A 131 -10.12 -12.85 -23.15
N LEU A 132 -11.34 -13.38 -23.33
CA LEU A 132 -12.02 -14.27 -22.37
C LEU A 132 -11.86 -15.78 -22.67
N ALA A 133 -11.14 -16.16 -23.73
CA ALA A 133 -11.18 -17.53 -24.26
C ALA A 133 -10.00 -18.45 -23.88
N SER A 134 -9.08 -18.03 -23.01
CA SER A 134 -7.96 -18.90 -22.56
C SER A 134 -8.06 -19.24 -21.07
N ILE A 135 -9.22 -19.77 -20.67
CA ILE A 135 -9.30 -20.53 -19.42
C ILE A 135 -8.60 -21.87 -19.70
N PRO A 136 -7.50 -22.21 -19.00
CA PRO A 136 -6.87 -23.52 -19.17
C PRO A 136 -7.90 -24.63 -18.88
N PRO A 137 -7.89 -25.74 -19.63
CA PRO A 137 -8.81 -26.84 -19.39
C PRO A 137 -8.66 -27.30 -17.93
N PRO A 138 -9.77 -27.59 -17.22
CA PRO A 138 -9.76 -27.99 -15.82
C PRO A 138 -8.89 -29.25 -15.68
N GLY A 139 -7.70 -29.07 -15.10
CA GLY A 139 -6.57 -30.00 -15.25
C GLY A 139 -5.98 -30.40 -13.91
N SER A 140 -6.77 -31.03 -13.05
CA SER A 140 -6.39 -32.22 -12.26
C SER A 140 -7.67 -32.76 -11.62
N ALA A 141 -8.03 -34.00 -11.91
CA ALA A 141 -9.19 -34.63 -11.29
C ALA A 141 -8.90 -34.77 -9.78
N GLY A 142 -9.47 -33.87 -8.96
CA GLY A 142 -9.34 -33.90 -7.51
C GLY A 142 -9.09 -32.56 -6.81
N SER A 143 -8.90 -31.44 -7.51
CA SER A 143 -8.88 -30.14 -6.81
C SER A 143 -10.31 -29.70 -6.47
N GLU A 144 -10.57 -29.45 -5.19
CA GLU A 144 -11.87 -28.97 -4.71
C GLU A 144 -12.04 -27.45 -4.89
N ASP A 145 -11.36 -26.87 -5.88
CA ASP A 145 -11.36 -25.43 -6.10
C ASP A 145 -12.72 -24.95 -6.61
N ILE A 146 -13.13 -23.77 -6.15
CA ILE A 146 -14.40 -23.15 -6.49
C ILE A 146 -14.15 -22.06 -7.53
N PHE A 147 -14.81 -22.15 -8.68
CA PHE A 147 -14.74 -21.13 -9.71
C PHE A 147 -15.67 -19.97 -9.38
N ILE A 148 -15.11 -18.82 -9.00
CA ILE A 148 -15.87 -17.61 -8.67
C ILE A 148 -15.84 -16.68 -9.87
N THR A 149 -17.02 -16.28 -10.35
CA THR A 149 -17.20 -15.21 -11.34
C THR A 149 -17.70 -13.96 -10.62
N VAL A 150 -17.06 -12.82 -10.87
CA VAL A 150 -17.41 -11.54 -10.24
C VAL A 150 -17.72 -10.47 -11.29
N GLU A 151 -18.89 -9.86 -11.12
CA GLU A 151 -19.40 -8.79 -11.97
C GLU A 151 -19.44 -7.46 -11.18
N CYS A 152 -19.03 -6.36 -11.78
CA CYS A 152 -19.00 -5.06 -11.08
C CYS A 152 -20.33 -4.30 -11.23
N ARG A 153 -20.79 -3.72 -10.11
CA ARG A 153 -22.01 -2.90 -10.03
C ARG A 153 -21.67 -1.58 -9.36
N ILE A 154 -22.14 -0.45 -9.89
CA ILE A 154 -21.95 0.86 -9.24
C ILE A 154 -23.25 1.25 -8.54
N MET A 155 -23.18 1.47 -7.22
CA MET A 155 -24.25 2.09 -6.44
C MET A 155 -24.09 3.60 -6.50
N THR A 156 -25.04 4.27 -7.13
CA THR A 156 -25.22 5.71 -7.00
C THR A 156 -26.40 5.98 -6.07
N SER A 157 -26.64 7.25 -5.73
CA SER A 157 -27.84 7.66 -4.99
C SER A 157 -29.16 7.41 -5.76
N SER A 158 -29.10 7.13 -7.06
CA SER A 158 -30.26 6.81 -7.89
C SER A 158 -30.66 5.34 -7.74
N LYS A 159 -31.90 5.10 -7.28
CA LYS A 159 -32.52 3.76 -7.22
C LYS A 159 -32.51 3.01 -8.57
N LYS A 160 -32.33 3.71 -9.70
CA LYS A 160 -32.32 3.09 -11.03
C LYS A 160 -30.96 2.49 -11.41
N ASP A 161 -29.87 2.92 -10.77
CA ASP A 161 -28.52 2.68 -11.27
C ASP A 161 -27.94 1.35 -10.80
N GLY A 162 -28.49 0.75 -9.74
CA GLY A 162 -28.07 -0.56 -9.23
C GLY A 162 -28.42 -1.75 -10.14
N LYS A 163 -29.06 -1.53 -11.31
CA LYS A 163 -29.48 -2.62 -12.22
C LYS A 163 -28.56 -2.83 -13.42
N SER A 164 -27.78 -1.83 -13.83
CA SER A 164 -26.90 -1.96 -14.99
C SER A 164 -25.54 -2.50 -14.57
N THR A 165 -25.06 -3.50 -15.30
CA THR A 165 -23.67 -3.95 -15.18
C THR A 165 -22.77 -2.90 -15.81
N ASP A 166 -21.71 -2.50 -15.12
CA ASP A 166 -20.69 -1.68 -15.75
C ASP A 166 -19.73 -2.57 -16.57
N MET A 167 -19.99 -2.66 -17.87
CA MET A 167 -19.13 -3.44 -18.78
C MET A 167 -17.70 -2.88 -18.88
N GLY A 168 -17.47 -1.62 -18.53
CA GLY A 168 -16.16 -0.97 -18.55
C GLY A 168 -15.28 -1.38 -17.36
N LEU A 169 -15.87 -1.72 -16.23
CA LEU A 169 -15.16 -2.26 -15.06
C LEU A 169 -14.91 -3.77 -15.17
N GLY A 170 -15.69 -4.44 -16.02
CA GLY A 170 -15.41 -5.79 -16.52
C GLY A 170 -16.07 -6.92 -15.73
N LEU A 171 -15.90 -8.12 -16.28
CA LEU A 171 -16.28 -9.41 -15.70
C LEU A 171 -15.00 -10.23 -15.53
N SER A 172 -14.72 -10.67 -14.31
CA SER A 172 -13.58 -11.55 -14.01
C SER A 172 -14.07 -12.90 -13.49
N GLY A 173 -13.26 -13.95 -13.67
CA GLY A 173 -13.56 -15.25 -13.09
C GLY A 173 -12.29 -16.07 -12.89
N ARG A 174 -12.17 -16.71 -11.72
CA ARG A 174 -10.96 -17.44 -11.30
C ARG A 174 -11.31 -18.62 -10.40
N LEU A 175 -10.45 -19.64 -10.38
CA LEU A 175 -10.49 -20.74 -9.41
C LEU A 175 -9.87 -20.31 -8.08
N TRP A 176 -10.56 -20.62 -6.99
CA TRP A 176 -10.15 -20.31 -5.63
C TRP A 176 -10.14 -21.58 -4.77
N PRO A 177 -9.06 -21.84 -3.99
CA PRO A 177 -9.07 -22.90 -2.98
C PRO A 177 -10.20 -22.67 -1.96
N LYS A 178 -10.74 -23.76 -1.39
CA LYS A 178 -11.77 -23.66 -0.35
C LYS A 178 -11.29 -22.89 0.88
N GLU A 179 -10.00 -22.97 1.18
CA GLU A 179 -9.36 -22.36 2.34
C GLU A 179 -9.03 -20.88 2.13
N SER A 180 -9.20 -20.34 0.90
CA SER A 180 -9.06 -18.90 0.67
C SER A 180 -10.18 -18.13 1.37
N TYR A 181 -9.87 -16.93 1.84
CA TYR A 181 -10.86 -16.06 2.48
C TYR A 181 -11.59 -15.22 1.43
N LEU A 182 -12.86 -14.89 1.69
CA LEU A 182 -13.62 -13.98 0.81
C LEU A 182 -12.94 -12.62 0.62
N SER A 183 -12.28 -12.14 1.68
CA SER A 183 -11.50 -10.92 1.66
C SER A 183 -10.34 -10.95 0.65
N GLU A 184 -9.72 -12.12 0.41
CA GLU A 184 -8.69 -12.28 -0.64
C GLU A 184 -9.31 -12.16 -2.04
N VAL A 185 -10.51 -12.69 -2.23
CA VAL A 185 -11.28 -12.55 -3.49
C VAL A 185 -11.63 -11.10 -3.76
N ILE A 186 -12.05 -10.38 -2.71
CA ILE A 186 -12.34 -8.94 -2.79
C ILE A 186 -11.08 -8.17 -3.17
N ASP A 187 -9.96 -8.39 -2.49
CA ASP A 187 -8.73 -7.62 -2.70
C ASP A 187 -8.18 -7.83 -4.12
N GLU A 188 -8.20 -9.06 -4.65
CA GLU A 188 -7.77 -9.35 -6.02
C GLU A 188 -8.69 -8.70 -7.07
N HIS A 189 -10.00 -8.80 -6.89
CA HIS A 189 -10.93 -8.18 -7.83
C HIS A 189 -10.95 -6.66 -7.73
N LEU A 190 -10.77 -6.10 -6.54
CA LEU A 190 -10.60 -4.67 -6.33
C LEU A 190 -9.36 -4.15 -7.05
N ALA A 191 -8.23 -4.86 -6.97
CA ALA A 191 -7.02 -4.53 -7.74
C ALA A 191 -7.27 -4.54 -9.26
N THR A 192 -8.05 -5.52 -9.75
CA THR A 192 -8.45 -5.60 -11.16
C THR A 192 -9.34 -4.43 -11.57
N VAL A 193 -10.31 -4.07 -10.72
CA VAL A 193 -11.22 -2.93 -10.95
C VAL A 193 -10.47 -1.61 -10.91
N ASN A 194 -9.57 -1.41 -9.95
CA ASN A 194 -8.78 -0.18 -9.80
C ASN A 194 -7.91 0.12 -11.01
N ALA A 195 -7.39 -0.90 -11.69
CA ALA A 195 -6.64 -0.74 -12.93
C ALA A 195 -7.46 -0.11 -14.08
N ASN A 196 -8.79 -0.24 -14.04
CA ASN A 196 -9.71 0.40 -14.98
C ASN A 196 -10.32 1.68 -14.41
N TRP A 197 -10.71 1.68 -13.13
CA TRP A 197 -11.34 2.79 -12.42
C TRP A 197 -10.50 4.07 -12.46
N THR A 198 -9.20 3.96 -12.21
CA THR A 198 -8.25 5.08 -12.18
C THR A 198 -8.03 5.76 -13.53
N ARG A 199 -8.57 5.21 -14.63
CA ARG A 199 -8.58 5.87 -15.93
C ARG A 199 -9.59 7.02 -16.00
N THR A 200 -10.62 6.97 -15.19
CA THR A 200 -11.73 7.94 -15.17
C THR A 200 -11.81 8.73 -13.88
N GLU A 201 -11.27 8.17 -12.80
CA GLU A 201 -11.41 8.69 -11.44
C GLU A 201 -10.00 8.93 -10.85
N PRO A 202 -9.76 10.03 -10.12
CA PRO A 202 -8.41 10.45 -9.72
C PRO A 202 -7.79 9.63 -8.58
N MET A 203 -8.58 8.77 -7.92
CA MET A 203 -8.13 7.94 -6.82
C MET A 203 -8.69 6.52 -6.95
N GLU A 204 -7.95 5.57 -6.38
CA GLU A 204 -8.34 4.16 -6.29
C GLU A 204 -9.51 3.97 -5.32
N LEU A 205 -10.33 2.95 -5.58
CA LEU A 205 -11.31 2.46 -4.63
C LEU A 205 -10.60 1.77 -3.46
N VAL A 206 -11.12 1.97 -2.25
CA VAL A 206 -10.69 1.24 -1.06
C VAL A 206 -11.71 0.16 -0.68
N LYS A 207 -11.29 -0.78 0.16
CA LYS A 207 -12.12 -1.93 0.56
C LYS A 207 -13.46 -1.51 1.20
N ASP A 208 -13.44 -0.43 1.99
CA ASP A 208 -14.63 0.11 2.66
C ASP A 208 -15.65 0.72 1.68
N GLU A 209 -15.28 0.91 0.41
CA GLU A 209 -16.15 1.43 -0.65
C GLU A 209 -16.70 0.33 -1.54
N VAL A 210 -16.42 -0.93 -1.23
CA VAL A 210 -16.92 -2.06 -2.00
C VAL A 210 -17.55 -3.12 -1.10
N GLN A 211 -18.57 -3.80 -1.63
CA GLN A 211 -19.18 -4.93 -0.95
C GLN A 211 -19.36 -6.09 -1.93
N MET A 212 -18.94 -7.27 -1.50
CA MET A 212 -19.22 -8.50 -2.25
C MET A 212 -20.65 -8.97 -1.94
N ARG A 213 -21.42 -9.25 -2.99
CA ARG A 213 -22.78 -9.79 -2.91
C ARG A 213 -22.92 -10.98 -3.85
N PHE A 214 -23.92 -11.83 -3.65
CA PHE A 214 -24.29 -12.81 -4.66
C PHE A 214 -25.14 -12.18 -5.76
N ALA A 215 -25.13 -12.80 -6.94
CA ALA A 215 -25.90 -12.34 -8.10
C ALA A 215 -27.36 -12.02 -7.78
N GLY A 216 -27.81 -10.85 -8.25
CA GLY A 216 -29.14 -10.33 -7.95
C GLY A 216 -29.19 -9.57 -6.64
N ASN A 217 -28.08 -8.92 -6.27
CA ASN A 217 -27.99 -8.06 -5.09
C ASN A 217 -28.31 -8.77 -3.76
N LYS A 218 -27.91 -10.03 -3.62
CA LYS A 218 -28.16 -10.82 -2.40
C LYS A 218 -26.98 -10.69 -1.46
N VAL A 219 -27.24 -10.17 -0.26
CA VAL A 219 -26.20 -9.89 0.73
C VAL A 219 -25.72 -11.19 1.39
N ILE A 220 -24.42 -11.25 1.68
CA ILE A 220 -23.79 -12.32 2.47
C ILE A 220 -24.08 -12.01 3.94
N SER A 221 -24.44 -13.01 4.75
CA SER A 221 -24.66 -12.77 6.19
C SER A 221 -23.35 -12.26 6.81
N PRO A 222 -23.39 -11.27 7.71
CA PRO A 222 -22.20 -10.74 8.39
C PRO A 222 -21.30 -11.83 9.00
N GLU A 223 -21.89 -12.96 9.43
CA GLU A 223 -21.14 -14.09 9.97
C GLU A 223 -20.20 -14.76 8.94
N TYR A 224 -20.46 -14.67 7.62
CA TYR A 224 -19.60 -15.26 6.59
C TYR A 224 -18.80 -14.24 5.78
N GLU A 225 -18.92 -12.93 6.04
CA GLU A 225 -18.16 -11.90 5.29
C GLU A 225 -16.64 -12.08 5.44
N ASN A 226 -16.19 -12.61 6.58
CA ASN A 226 -14.80 -12.94 6.87
C ASN A 226 -14.51 -14.46 6.86
N GLY A 227 -15.42 -15.25 6.29
CA GLY A 227 -15.28 -16.70 6.17
C GLY A 227 -14.42 -17.13 4.99
N THR A 228 -14.12 -18.43 4.95
CA THR A 228 -13.47 -19.07 3.81
C THR A 228 -14.45 -19.30 2.66
N ILE A 229 -13.92 -19.41 1.45
CA ILE A 229 -14.70 -19.68 0.23
C ILE A 229 -15.42 -21.02 0.31
N GLY A 230 -14.81 -22.03 0.96
CA GLY A 230 -15.44 -23.31 1.23
C GLY A 230 -16.65 -23.20 2.16
N GLU A 231 -16.53 -22.46 3.26
CA GLU A 231 -17.64 -22.23 4.20
C GLU A 231 -18.80 -21.47 3.54
N ILE A 232 -18.48 -20.43 2.76
CA ILE A 232 -19.48 -19.66 2.00
C ILE A 232 -20.17 -20.54 0.97
N TYR A 233 -19.40 -21.34 0.22
CA TYR A 233 -19.96 -22.25 -0.78
C TYR A 233 -20.87 -23.29 -0.14
N GLU A 234 -20.42 -23.95 0.92
CA GLU A 234 -21.21 -24.95 1.62
C GLU A 234 -22.52 -24.32 2.14
N LYS A 235 -22.45 -23.13 2.74
CA LYS A 235 -23.62 -22.45 3.29
C LYS A 235 -24.64 -22.00 2.23
N TYR A 236 -24.16 -21.42 1.14
CA TYR A 236 -25.02 -20.69 0.19
C TYR A 236 -25.29 -21.46 -1.10
N MET A 237 -24.41 -22.37 -1.52
CA MET A 237 -24.53 -23.09 -2.79
C MET A 237 -25.00 -24.53 -2.63
N THR A 238 -25.16 -25.03 -1.40
CA THR A 238 -25.70 -26.36 -1.12
C THR A 238 -27.07 -26.28 -0.43
N GLY A 239 -27.77 -27.42 -0.38
CA GLY A 239 -29.08 -27.54 0.27
C GLY A 239 -30.14 -26.57 -0.26
N ASP A 240 -31.04 -26.14 0.63
CA ASP A 240 -32.17 -25.27 0.29
C ASP A 240 -31.69 -23.86 -0.13
N MET A 241 -30.62 -23.35 0.49
CA MET A 241 -30.05 -22.03 0.15
C MET A 241 -29.50 -21.98 -1.27
N GLY A 242 -28.95 -23.10 -1.76
CA GLY A 242 -28.45 -23.23 -3.14
C GLY A 242 -29.52 -22.93 -4.19
N THR A 243 -30.80 -23.22 -3.91
CA THR A 243 -31.89 -22.88 -4.83
C THR A 243 -32.16 -21.39 -4.93
N PHE A 244 -31.94 -20.65 -3.84
CA PHE A 244 -32.14 -19.20 -3.78
C PHE A 244 -30.91 -18.43 -4.27
N TYR A 245 -29.71 -18.84 -3.88
CA TYR A 245 -28.45 -18.15 -4.19
C TYR A 245 -27.80 -18.62 -5.50
N GLY A 246 -28.07 -19.85 -5.92
CA GLY A 246 -27.63 -20.37 -7.22
C GLY A 246 -28.18 -19.50 -8.35
N ALA A 247 -27.29 -18.83 -9.09
CA ALA A 247 -27.70 -18.06 -10.24
C ALA A 247 -28.30 -19.00 -11.30
N SER A 248 -29.48 -18.67 -11.81
CA SER A 248 -29.96 -19.29 -13.05
C SER A 248 -28.93 -19.02 -14.13
N GLU A 249 -28.27 -20.07 -14.63
CA GLU A 249 -27.20 -19.93 -15.61
C GLU A 249 -27.64 -19.00 -16.75
N PRO A 250 -26.79 -18.04 -17.16
CA PRO A 250 -27.12 -17.17 -18.28
C PRO A 250 -27.42 -18.05 -19.50
N LYS A 251 -28.68 -18.02 -19.95
CA LYS A 251 -29.18 -18.79 -21.08
C LYS A 251 -28.36 -18.42 -22.33
N GLY A 252 -27.45 -19.29 -22.76
CA GLY A 252 -26.74 -19.10 -24.03
C GLY A 252 -25.26 -19.49 -24.12
N ARG A 253 -24.62 -20.06 -23.09
CA ARG A 253 -23.23 -20.55 -23.22
C ARG A 253 -23.16 -22.03 -23.60
N ALA A 254 -22.32 -22.32 -24.60
CA ALA A 254 -22.10 -23.62 -25.21
C ALA A 254 -21.66 -24.71 -24.21
N SER A 255 -21.95 -25.97 -24.56
CA SER A 255 -21.84 -27.20 -23.76
C SER A 255 -20.41 -27.67 -23.46
N GLY A 256 -19.55 -26.77 -22.97
CA GLY A 256 -18.24 -27.15 -22.42
C GLY A 256 -18.38 -27.84 -21.05
N ALA A 257 -17.41 -28.67 -20.69
CA ALA A 257 -17.31 -29.26 -19.35
C ALA A 257 -17.29 -28.14 -18.30
N LYS A 258 -18.30 -28.11 -17.45
CA LYS A 258 -18.44 -27.08 -16.40
C LYS A 258 -17.67 -27.52 -15.16
N PRO A 259 -16.83 -26.66 -14.55
CA PRO A 259 -16.35 -26.86 -13.19
C PRO A 259 -17.49 -27.27 -12.27
N GLN A 260 -17.23 -28.27 -11.44
CA GLN A 260 -18.21 -28.86 -10.53
C GLN A 260 -18.68 -27.86 -9.48
N PHE A 261 -17.79 -26.97 -9.02
CA PHE A 261 -18.09 -25.97 -8.01
C PHE A 261 -17.98 -24.56 -8.61
N ARG A 262 -19.07 -23.78 -8.54
CA ARG A 262 -19.16 -22.43 -9.12
C ARG A 262 -19.90 -21.46 -8.23
N MET A 263 -19.43 -20.23 -8.15
CA MET A 263 -20.14 -19.10 -7.55
C MET A 263 -20.23 -17.91 -8.49
N TYR A 264 -21.39 -17.24 -8.48
CA TYR A 264 -21.62 -15.99 -9.20
C TYR A 264 -21.85 -14.89 -8.19
N MET A 265 -20.92 -13.94 -8.15
CA MET A 265 -20.91 -12.84 -7.21
C MET A 265 -20.86 -11.50 -7.95
N GLU A 266 -21.16 -10.44 -7.21
CA GLU A 266 -21.20 -9.06 -7.68
C GLU A 266 -20.37 -8.21 -6.72
N LEU A 267 -19.42 -7.42 -7.25
CA LEU A 267 -18.69 -6.42 -6.48
C LEU A 267 -19.44 -5.08 -6.61
N PHE A 268 -20.15 -4.70 -5.56
CA PHE A 268 -20.90 -3.45 -5.50
C PHE A 268 -20.00 -2.32 -5.02
N ILE A 269 -19.81 -1.30 -5.84
CA ILE A 269 -19.03 -0.11 -5.56
C ILE A 269 -19.96 0.97 -4.99
N ASP A 270 -19.71 1.40 -3.76
CA ASP A 270 -20.37 2.55 -3.16
C ASP A 270 -19.73 3.85 -3.66
N LYS A 271 -20.27 4.38 -4.76
CA LYS A 271 -19.77 5.62 -5.35
C LYS A 271 -19.98 6.82 -4.42
N VAL A 272 -20.95 6.77 -3.51
CA VAL A 272 -21.21 7.87 -2.56
C VAL A 272 -20.09 7.92 -1.53
N ALA A 273 -19.74 6.78 -0.92
CA ALA A 273 -18.62 6.67 0.01
C ALA A 273 -17.30 7.14 -0.63
N TYR A 274 -17.04 6.71 -1.87
CA TYR A 274 -15.89 7.16 -2.65
C TYR A 274 -15.84 8.68 -2.85
N LEU A 275 -16.95 9.29 -3.28
CA LEU A 275 -17.01 10.74 -3.49
C LEU A 275 -16.83 11.50 -2.17
N SER A 276 -17.36 10.99 -1.07
CA SER A 276 -17.17 11.58 0.26
C SER A 276 -15.70 11.54 0.69
N ARG A 277 -15.00 10.41 0.53
CA ARG A 277 -13.57 10.33 0.83
C ARG A 277 -12.76 11.26 -0.06
N ARG A 278 -13.09 11.32 -1.36
CA ARG A 278 -12.40 12.24 -2.29
C ARG A 278 -12.52 13.69 -1.84
N ALA A 279 -13.72 14.13 -1.46
CA ALA A 279 -13.95 15.49 -0.98
C ALA A 279 -13.15 15.79 0.29
N ALA A 280 -13.06 14.84 1.24
CA ALA A 280 -12.27 15.00 2.45
C ALA A 280 -10.76 15.16 2.15
N VAL A 281 -10.22 14.39 1.20
CA VAL A 281 -8.81 14.51 0.77
C VAL A 281 -8.56 15.84 0.05
N GLU A 282 -9.50 16.31 -0.76
CA GLU A 282 -9.42 17.62 -1.42
C GLU A 282 -9.42 18.75 -0.37
N GLU A 283 -10.29 18.68 0.63
CA GLU A 283 -10.37 19.65 1.75
C GLU A 283 -9.09 19.68 2.59
N GLU A 284 -8.53 18.51 2.96
CA GLU A 284 -7.28 18.42 3.72
C GLU A 284 -6.09 18.98 2.93
N ALA A 285 -6.05 18.75 1.61
CA ALA A 285 -5.04 19.32 0.74
C ALA A 285 -5.14 20.85 0.64
N GLU A 286 -6.36 21.41 0.63
CA GLU A 286 -6.60 22.86 0.66
C GLU A 286 -6.15 23.49 1.99
N ILE A 287 -6.46 22.86 3.13
CA ILE A 287 -6.02 23.31 4.46
C ILE A 287 -4.49 23.32 4.54
N THR A 288 -3.85 22.22 4.13
CA THR A 288 -2.38 22.12 4.12
C THR A 288 -1.73 23.16 3.21
N ALA A 289 -2.34 23.43 2.04
CA ALA A 289 -1.86 24.45 1.12
C ALA A 289 -2.03 25.88 1.68
N ALA A 290 -3.06 26.14 2.47
CA ALA A 290 -3.28 27.42 3.15
C ALA A 290 -2.27 27.63 4.29
N GLU A 291 -2.06 26.63 5.15
CA GLU A 291 -1.07 26.68 6.24
C GLU A 291 0.36 26.90 5.72
N ALA A 292 0.70 26.27 4.58
CA ALA A 292 1.99 26.46 3.92
C ALA A 292 2.18 27.90 3.37
N GLN A 293 1.10 28.60 3.03
CA GLN A 293 1.17 30.01 2.58
C GLN A 293 1.30 30.99 3.75
N GLU A 294 0.62 30.74 4.87
CA GLU A 294 0.71 31.59 6.07
C GLU A 294 2.03 31.44 6.84
N GLY A 295 2.66 30.26 6.78
CA GLY A 295 3.93 29.98 7.44
C GLY A 295 5.18 30.52 6.72
N ALA A 296 5.04 31.11 5.52
CA ALA A 296 6.17 31.70 4.80
C ALA A 296 6.51 33.07 5.40
N PRO A 297 7.67 33.25 6.06
CA PRO A 297 8.00 34.52 6.73
C PRO A 297 8.07 35.67 5.71
N GLU A 298 7.27 36.72 5.91
CA GLU A 298 7.33 38.00 5.18
C GLU A 298 8.67 38.75 5.36
N ALA A 299 9.57 38.23 6.18
CA ALA A 299 10.83 38.86 6.58
C ALA A 299 11.95 38.62 5.56
N GLU A 300 11.89 39.27 4.38
CA GLU A 300 13.09 39.72 3.63
C GLU A 300 12.81 40.58 2.37
N ALA A 301 11.58 41.11 2.19
CA ALA A 301 11.25 41.88 0.99
C ALA A 301 11.55 43.40 1.07
N GLN A 302 12.13 43.92 2.17
CA GLN A 302 12.23 45.38 2.38
C GLN A 302 13.63 46.03 2.26
N GLU A 303 14.73 45.32 1.94
CA GLU A 303 16.08 45.93 2.00
C GLU A 303 16.91 45.90 0.70
N ALA A 304 16.27 45.97 -0.47
CA ALA A 304 16.98 46.06 -1.76
C ALA A 304 16.58 47.26 -2.66
N GLN A 305 16.13 48.37 -2.07
CA GLN A 305 15.90 49.64 -2.77
C GLN A 305 16.81 50.76 -2.26
N ALA A 306 18.13 50.59 -2.39
CA ALA A 306 19.06 51.71 -2.25
C ALA A 306 20.21 51.61 -3.27
N GLY A 307 20.16 52.49 -4.28
CA GLY A 307 21.37 52.97 -4.94
C GLY A 307 21.73 52.38 -6.31
N ARG A 308 21.03 52.78 -7.38
CA ARG A 308 21.69 52.98 -8.68
C ARG A 308 21.30 54.31 -9.31
N LYS A 309 22.33 55.14 -9.48
CA LYS A 309 22.29 56.52 -10.02
C LYS A 309 21.99 56.52 -11.53
N ARG A 310 21.34 57.62 -11.91
CA ARG A 310 20.86 58.02 -13.24
C ARG A 310 21.94 58.01 -14.33
N SER A 311 21.57 57.55 -15.52
CA SER A 311 21.97 58.15 -16.79
C SER A 311 20.73 58.26 -17.68
N ASN A 312 20.63 59.37 -18.38
CA ASN A 312 19.44 60.01 -18.90
C ASN A 312 19.33 59.73 -20.40
N THR A 313 18.27 59.08 -20.88
CA THR A 313 17.79 59.26 -22.26
C THR A 313 16.35 58.76 -22.41
N GLN A 314 15.56 59.58 -23.10
CA GLN A 314 14.11 59.52 -23.25
C GLN A 314 13.62 58.34 -24.11
N GLY A 315 12.39 57.89 -23.84
CA GLY A 315 11.48 57.38 -24.86
C GLY A 315 10.81 56.04 -24.57
N GLY A 316 9.47 56.04 -24.63
CA GLY A 316 8.69 54.88 -25.07
C GLY A 316 8.03 54.05 -23.98
N VAL A 317 6.75 54.33 -23.75
CA VAL A 317 5.82 53.53 -22.96
C VAL A 317 5.62 52.16 -23.60
N SER A 318 5.85 51.07 -22.86
CA SER A 318 5.29 49.76 -23.16
C SER A 318 5.26 48.90 -21.90
N GLU A 319 4.05 48.55 -21.46
CA GLU A 319 3.79 47.64 -20.35
C GLU A 319 4.20 46.22 -20.74
N VAL A 320 5.20 45.69 -20.03
CA VAL A 320 5.60 44.28 -20.07
C VAL A 320 5.17 43.66 -18.73
N PRO A 321 4.35 42.59 -18.73
CA PRO A 321 3.98 41.91 -17.50
C PRO A 321 5.19 41.17 -16.90
N GLN A 322 5.28 41.26 -15.58
CA GLN A 322 6.34 40.72 -14.75
C GLN A 322 6.59 39.22 -14.99
N LYS A 323 7.84 38.89 -15.33
CA LYS A 323 8.38 37.52 -15.29
C LYS A 323 8.31 36.99 -13.86
N ARG A 324 7.36 36.09 -13.58
CA ARG A 324 7.50 35.13 -12.47
C ARG A 324 8.54 34.09 -12.86
N ARG A 325 9.52 33.88 -11.97
CA ARG A 325 10.49 32.78 -12.04
C ARG A 325 9.71 31.46 -12.09
N ALA A 326 9.80 30.76 -13.22
CA ALA A 326 9.33 29.39 -13.33
C ALA A 326 10.24 28.48 -12.52
N ALA A 327 9.61 27.58 -11.76
CA ALA A 327 10.26 26.45 -11.13
C ALA A 327 11.13 25.68 -12.15
N LEU A 328 12.32 25.30 -11.70
CA LEU A 328 13.22 24.42 -12.43
C LEU A 328 12.48 23.14 -12.85
N GLY A 329 12.73 22.74 -14.09
CA GLY A 329 11.95 21.76 -14.82
C GLY A 329 11.93 20.38 -14.17
N LEU A 330 10.72 19.87 -13.97
CA LEU A 330 10.46 18.44 -13.97
C LEU A 330 10.22 18.03 -15.41
N GLY A 331 11.16 17.25 -15.96
CA GLY A 331 10.99 16.59 -17.24
C GLY A 331 9.71 15.76 -17.24
N GLN A 332 9.03 15.72 -18.38
CA GLN A 332 7.93 14.78 -18.59
C GLN A 332 8.44 13.35 -18.31
N PRO A 333 7.84 12.60 -17.38
CA PRO A 333 8.12 11.17 -17.27
C PRO A 333 7.52 10.49 -18.50
N ALA A 334 8.38 10.10 -19.44
CA ALA A 334 8.02 9.09 -20.42
C ALA A 334 7.78 7.79 -19.66
N SER A 335 6.51 7.37 -19.56
CA SER A 335 6.17 6.07 -18.99
C SER A 335 6.79 4.97 -19.86
N MET A 336 7.87 4.36 -19.36
CA MET A 336 8.45 3.13 -19.89
C MET A 336 7.74 1.88 -19.35
N TYR A 337 6.50 2.02 -18.87
CA TYR A 337 5.76 0.96 -18.20
C TYR A 337 5.48 -0.19 -19.17
N MET A 338 6.28 -1.24 -19.07
CA MET A 338 5.90 -2.57 -19.53
C MET A 338 4.93 -3.15 -18.51
N ARG A 339 3.73 -3.52 -18.96
CA ARG A 339 2.74 -4.24 -18.16
C ARG A 339 3.39 -5.51 -17.62
N SER A 340 3.75 -5.52 -16.33
CA SER A 340 4.05 -6.75 -15.62
C SER A 340 2.83 -7.64 -15.76
N GLN A 341 2.98 -8.79 -16.41
CA GLN A 341 1.95 -9.82 -16.30
C GLN A 341 1.91 -10.17 -14.82
N LEU A 342 0.84 -9.76 -14.13
CA LEU A 342 0.50 -10.35 -12.83
C LEU A 342 0.54 -11.86 -13.04
N PRO A 343 1.27 -12.64 -12.22
CA PRO A 343 1.35 -14.08 -12.39
C PRO A 343 -0.09 -14.61 -12.34
N ALA A 344 -0.60 -15.01 -13.49
CA ALA A 344 -2.00 -15.40 -13.70
C ALA A 344 -2.33 -16.76 -13.08
N ASN A 345 -1.54 -17.19 -12.11
CA ASN A 345 -1.68 -18.41 -11.35
C ASN A 345 -0.90 -18.18 -10.06
N VAL A 346 -1.61 -17.99 -8.95
CA VAL A 346 -1.20 -18.69 -7.72
C VAL A 346 -1.48 -20.16 -8.00
N GLY A 347 -0.74 -20.74 -8.95
CA GLY A 347 -0.66 -22.19 -9.09
C GLY A 347 -0.11 -22.69 -7.76
N ARG A 348 -0.56 -23.86 -7.31
CA ARG A 348 -0.03 -24.50 -6.09
C ARG A 348 1.48 -24.28 -6.06
N THR A 349 1.93 -23.41 -5.16
CA THR A 349 3.34 -23.12 -5.02
C THR A 349 4.00 -24.45 -4.67
N ALA A 350 5.10 -24.76 -5.35
CA ALA A 350 5.85 -25.95 -5.03
C ALA A 350 6.14 -25.95 -3.52
N SER A 351 5.77 -27.02 -2.84
CA SER A 351 5.99 -27.19 -1.41
C SER A 351 7.06 -28.23 -1.14
N GLU A 352 7.73 -28.10 0.01
CA GLU A 352 8.73 -29.04 0.50
C GLU A 352 8.23 -29.66 1.81
N SER A 353 8.50 -30.95 2.00
CA SER A 353 8.21 -31.62 3.26
C SER A 353 9.24 -31.17 4.30
N VAL A 354 8.77 -30.81 5.49
CA VAL A 354 9.61 -30.40 6.62
C VAL A 354 9.24 -31.18 7.87
N ILE A 355 10.21 -31.40 8.75
CA ILE A 355 10.00 -31.88 10.11
C ILE A 355 10.36 -30.73 11.03
N LEU A 356 9.46 -30.38 11.95
CA LEU A 356 9.60 -29.21 12.80
C LEU A 356 9.68 -29.64 14.26
N GLN A 357 10.71 -29.21 14.98
CA GLN A 357 10.79 -29.28 16.44
C GLN A 357 10.18 -28.01 17.01
N LYS A 358 9.17 -28.13 17.87
CA LYS A 358 8.46 -26.98 18.43
C LYS A 358 9.13 -26.50 19.73
N ALA A 359 9.38 -25.20 19.84
CA ALA A 359 9.82 -24.59 21.10
C ALA A 359 8.69 -24.57 22.14
N VAL A 360 9.06 -24.63 23.42
CA VAL A 360 8.14 -24.41 24.54
C VAL A 360 8.31 -22.97 25.00
N THR A 361 7.21 -22.22 24.99
CA THR A 361 7.19 -20.83 25.46
C THR A 361 6.25 -20.71 26.64
N ALA A 362 6.75 -20.15 27.73
CA ALA A 362 5.98 -19.85 28.92
C ALA A 362 5.95 -18.34 29.14
N MET A 363 4.88 -17.85 29.76
CA MET A 363 4.73 -16.45 30.16
C MET A 363 4.29 -16.42 31.62
N ALA A 364 4.99 -15.66 32.46
CA ALA A 364 4.62 -15.46 33.85
C ALA A 364 3.35 -14.59 33.93
N GLU A 365 2.32 -15.06 34.65
CA GLU A 365 1.01 -14.39 34.68
C GLU A 365 1.05 -13.02 35.37
N ASP A 366 1.95 -12.86 36.35
CA ASP A 366 2.09 -11.68 37.21
C ASP A 366 2.99 -10.59 36.61
N THR A 367 4.09 -10.99 35.95
CA THR A 367 5.06 -10.05 35.37
C THR A 367 4.92 -9.88 33.86
N GLY A 368 4.28 -10.83 33.17
CA GLY A 368 4.28 -10.89 31.71
C GLY A 368 5.63 -11.31 31.11
N GLU A 369 6.60 -11.75 31.93
CA GLU A 369 7.92 -12.21 31.47
C GLU A 369 7.78 -13.46 30.61
N VAL A 370 8.43 -13.46 29.43
CA VAL A 370 8.33 -14.53 28.45
C VAL A 370 9.65 -15.29 28.39
N SER A 371 9.58 -16.61 28.56
CA SER A 371 10.73 -17.51 28.40
C SER A 371 10.46 -18.52 27.29
N THR A 372 11.47 -18.78 26.47
CA THR A 372 11.42 -19.77 25.40
C THR A 372 12.54 -20.78 25.59
N MET A 373 12.21 -22.07 25.45
CA MET A 373 13.17 -23.16 25.57
C MET A 373 12.98 -24.17 24.45
N TRP A 374 14.06 -24.84 24.09
CA TRP A 374 14.12 -25.90 23.08
C TRP A 374 14.42 -27.24 23.77
N PRO A 375 13.39 -28.01 24.18
CA PRO A 375 13.61 -29.28 24.85
C PRO A 375 14.25 -30.30 23.90
N ASP A 376 15.22 -31.07 24.40
CA ASP A 376 15.85 -32.18 23.65
C ASP A 376 14.84 -33.27 23.27
N ASP A 377 13.77 -33.43 24.07
CA ASP A 377 12.67 -34.37 23.87
C ASP A 377 11.42 -33.72 23.24
N ALA A 378 11.56 -32.51 22.68
CA ALA A 378 10.45 -31.80 22.06
C ALA A 378 9.79 -32.63 20.95
N GLN A 379 8.46 -32.68 20.98
CA GLN A 379 7.68 -33.34 19.95
C GLN A 379 7.97 -32.72 18.59
N THR A 380 8.33 -33.56 17.62
CA THR A 380 8.43 -33.14 16.23
C THR A 380 7.08 -33.29 15.52
N VAL A 381 6.80 -32.36 14.62
CA VAL A 381 5.61 -32.37 13.77
C VAL A 381 6.04 -32.36 12.31
N SER A 382 5.40 -33.19 11.48
CA SER A 382 5.63 -33.17 10.04
C SER A 382 4.71 -32.16 9.37
N GLY A 383 5.24 -31.46 8.37
CA GLY A 383 4.48 -30.47 7.62
C GLY A 383 4.99 -30.29 6.20
N SER A 384 4.39 -29.34 5.49
CA SER A 384 4.86 -28.90 4.18
C SER A 384 4.90 -27.38 4.08
N ILE A 385 6.04 -26.82 3.68
CA ILE A 385 6.25 -25.37 3.52
C ILE A 385 6.31 -24.98 2.05
N GLY A 386 5.69 -23.87 1.68
CA GLY A 386 5.77 -23.31 0.32
C GLY A 386 7.16 -22.74 0.03
N ARG A 387 7.77 -23.12 -1.10
CA ARG A 387 9.08 -22.63 -1.54
C ARG A 387 9.11 -21.11 -1.72
N GLU A 388 8.04 -20.58 -2.29
CA GLU A 388 7.90 -19.15 -2.53
C GLU A 388 7.19 -18.48 -1.36
N SER A 389 7.63 -17.27 -1.02
CA SER A 389 6.96 -16.45 -0.01
C SER A 389 5.58 -16.01 -0.54
N CYS A 390 4.52 -16.22 0.23
CA CYS A 390 3.18 -15.73 -0.09
C CYS A 390 3.00 -14.23 0.24
N ALA A 391 3.81 -13.71 1.16
CA ALA A 391 3.93 -12.28 1.43
C ALA A 391 5.36 -11.92 1.82
N ARG A 392 5.76 -10.67 1.56
CA ARG A 392 7.09 -10.17 1.90
C ARG A 392 6.99 -8.72 2.36
N GLY A 393 7.41 -8.48 3.60
CA GLY A 393 7.56 -7.14 4.16
C GLY A 393 8.95 -6.56 3.88
N LYS A 394 9.29 -5.49 4.60
CA LYS A 394 10.64 -4.88 4.50
C LYS A 394 11.73 -5.79 5.03
N THR A 395 11.46 -6.51 6.12
CA THR A 395 12.45 -7.31 6.88
C THR A 395 12.16 -8.80 6.88
N LYS A 396 10.90 -9.19 6.66
CA LYS A 396 10.42 -10.58 6.80
C LYS A 396 9.77 -11.15 5.56
N ALA A 397 9.98 -12.44 5.34
CA ALA A 397 9.28 -13.24 4.35
C ALA A 397 8.29 -14.15 5.06
N VAL A 398 7.10 -14.31 4.49
CA VAL A 398 6.03 -15.15 5.01
C VAL A 398 5.80 -16.28 4.02
N HIS A 399 5.82 -17.51 4.52
CA HIS A 399 5.61 -18.72 3.76
C HIS A 399 4.36 -19.44 4.26
N GLN A 400 3.62 -20.04 3.34
CA GLN A 400 2.50 -20.89 3.71
C GLN A 400 3.05 -22.22 4.23
N LEU A 401 2.60 -22.62 5.42
CA LEU A 401 2.99 -23.86 6.07
C LEU A 401 1.73 -24.69 6.35
N SER A 402 1.78 -26.01 6.11
CA SER A 402 0.72 -26.93 6.52
C SER A 402 1.26 -27.89 7.57
N ILE A 403 0.61 -27.97 8.73
CA ILE A 403 0.90 -28.92 9.81
C ILE A 403 -0.43 -29.63 10.13
N ASP A 404 -0.44 -30.96 10.11
CA ASP A 404 -1.64 -31.77 10.38
C ASP A 404 -2.88 -31.36 9.54
N GLY A 405 -2.65 -31.00 8.27
CA GLY A 405 -3.70 -30.53 7.36
C GLY A 405 -4.22 -29.11 7.64
N LYS A 406 -3.70 -28.42 8.65
CA LYS A 406 -4.06 -27.03 8.98
C LYS A 406 -3.05 -26.05 8.41
N LEU A 407 -3.55 -24.96 7.84
CA LEU A 407 -2.72 -23.91 7.26
C LEU A 407 -2.25 -22.90 8.32
N HIS A 408 -0.97 -22.58 8.24
CA HIS A 408 -0.23 -21.65 9.07
C HIS A 408 0.59 -20.71 8.19
N MET A 409 1.08 -19.62 8.79
CA MET A 409 2.04 -18.71 8.22
C MET A 409 3.37 -18.87 8.97
N ALA A 410 4.41 -19.27 8.27
CA ALA A 410 5.78 -19.33 8.79
C ALA A 410 6.54 -18.07 8.38
N LYS A 411 7.01 -17.30 9.37
CA LYS A 411 7.77 -16.08 9.15
C LYS A 411 9.25 -16.29 9.46
N ARG A 412 10.08 -15.61 8.70
CA ARG A 412 11.52 -15.46 8.97
C ARG A 412 12.01 -14.08 8.57
N PHE A 413 13.12 -13.66 9.15
CA PHE A 413 13.86 -12.49 8.69
C PHE A 413 14.68 -12.85 7.44
N PHE A 414 14.77 -11.90 6.51
CA PHE A 414 15.69 -11.96 5.37
C PHE A 414 16.61 -10.74 5.28
N THR A 415 16.28 -9.66 6.01
CA THR A 415 17.13 -8.49 6.20
C THR A 415 16.77 -7.84 7.54
N VAL A 416 17.78 -7.44 8.31
CA VAL A 416 17.61 -6.76 9.61
C VAL A 416 18.27 -5.38 9.62
N SER A 417 19.29 -5.18 8.79
CA SER A 417 19.99 -3.91 8.59
C SER A 417 19.60 -3.24 7.25
N LYS A 418 19.90 -1.94 7.12
CA LYS A 418 19.69 -1.19 5.87
C LYS A 418 20.69 -1.56 4.77
N GLN A 419 21.78 -2.25 5.11
CA GLN A 419 22.89 -2.55 4.19
C GLN A 419 22.64 -3.80 3.34
N GLY A 420 21.49 -4.47 3.49
CA GLY A 420 21.14 -5.64 2.70
C GLY A 420 21.98 -6.88 3.03
N GLU A 421 22.50 -6.93 4.26
CA GLU A 421 23.21 -8.10 4.78
C GLU A 421 22.26 -9.29 4.89
N ILE A 422 22.77 -10.46 4.53
CA ILE A 422 22.04 -11.72 4.65
C ILE A 422 21.98 -12.07 6.14
N VAL A 423 20.77 -12.29 6.64
CA VAL A 423 20.52 -12.69 8.03
C VAL A 423 20.97 -14.13 8.22
N THR A 424 21.86 -14.35 9.18
CA THR A 424 22.32 -15.69 9.59
C THR A 424 21.23 -16.48 10.32
N GLY A 425 21.40 -17.80 10.47
CA GLY A 425 20.48 -18.63 11.27
C GLY A 425 20.30 -18.12 12.72
N ASP A 426 21.40 -17.75 13.38
CA ASP A 426 21.40 -17.27 14.77
C ASP A 426 20.70 -15.91 14.91
N GLU A 427 21.00 -14.96 14.02
CA GLU A 427 20.33 -13.65 14.01
C GLU A 427 18.83 -13.80 13.75
N ASN A 428 18.44 -14.65 12.79
CA ASN A 428 17.03 -14.92 12.53
C ASN A 428 16.34 -15.48 13.77
N THR A 429 16.95 -16.44 14.45
CA THR A 429 16.42 -17.03 15.69
C THR A 429 16.23 -15.97 16.77
N TYR A 430 17.28 -15.18 17.05
CA TYR A 430 17.25 -14.09 18.04
C TYR A 430 16.11 -13.09 17.77
N TYR A 431 15.98 -12.59 16.55
CA TYR A 431 14.93 -11.61 16.23
C TYR A 431 13.53 -12.22 16.20
N LEU A 432 13.38 -13.50 15.87
CA LEU A 432 12.10 -14.20 15.95
C LEU A 432 11.68 -14.45 17.41
N GLU A 433 12.62 -14.69 18.32
CA GLU A 433 12.37 -14.75 19.76
C GLU A 433 11.85 -13.41 20.28
N LEU A 434 12.50 -12.29 19.94
CA LEU A 434 12.00 -10.96 20.30
C LEU A 434 10.60 -10.68 19.72
N GLU A 435 10.30 -11.14 18.51
CA GLU A 435 8.94 -11.01 17.94
C GLU A 435 7.90 -11.86 18.69
N LEU A 436 8.27 -13.06 19.13
CA LEU A 436 7.41 -13.88 19.98
C LEU A 436 7.16 -13.23 21.34
N VAL A 437 8.21 -12.67 21.97
CA VAL A 437 8.09 -11.91 23.23
C VAL A 437 7.10 -10.78 23.05
N ARG A 438 7.23 -9.95 22.00
CA ARG A 438 6.29 -8.85 21.72
C ARG A 438 4.85 -9.32 21.53
N LEU A 439 4.62 -10.43 20.82
CA LEU A 439 3.29 -11.01 20.66
C LEU A 439 2.70 -11.48 22.00
N LYS A 440 3.52 -12.09 22.85
CA LYS A 440 3.09 -12.57 24.17
C LYS A 440 2.81 -11.43 25.14
N SER A 441 3.68 -10.42 25.18
CA SER A 441 3.43 -9.20 25.95
C SER A 441 2.18 -8.46 25.47
N LEU A 442 1.91 -8.44 24.14
CA LEU A 442 0.69 -7.83 23.59
C LEU A 442 -0.56 -8.53 24.10
N GLU A 443 -0.56 -9.86 24.12
CA GLU A 443 -1.65 -10.70 24.66
C GLU A 443 -1.88 -10.40 26.15
N TRP A 444 -0.82 -10.42 26.94
CA TRP A 444 -0.87 -10.15 28.38
C TRP A 444 -1.39 -8.76 28.72
N PHE A 445 -0.83 -7.71 28.12
CA PHE A 445 -1.28 -6.34 28.35
C PHE A 445 -2.73 -6.14 27.88
N LEU A 446 -3.15 -6.79 26.80
CA LEU A 446 -4.53 -6.67 26.29
C LEU A 446 -5.52 -7.25 27.31
N ASP A 447 -5.20 -8.37 27.94
CA ASP A 447 -6.04 -8.97 28.98
C ASP A 447 -6.10 -8.09 30.23
N LEU A 448 -4.98 -7.52 30.66
CA LEU A 448 -4.96 -6.56 31.77
C LEU A 448 -5.77 -5.28 31.47
N PHE A 449 -5.68 -4.77 30.24
CA PHE A 449 -6.47 -3.63 29.78
C PHE A 449 -7.98 -3.93 29.86
N LYS A 450 -8.41 -5.08 29.32
CA LYS A 450 -9.81 -5.50 29.36
C LYS A 450 -10.31 -5.65 30.79
N ALA A 451 -9.54 -6.30 31.66
CA ALA A 451 -9.88 -6.44 33.07
C ALA A 451 -9.95 -5.09 33.80
N SER A 452 -9.10 -4.12 33.44
CA SER A 452 -9.16 -2.75 33.97
C SER A 452 -10.42 -2.01 33.51
N ALA A 453 -10.77 -2.12 32.22
CA ALA A 453 -11.97 -1.53 31.65
C ALA A 453 -13.26 -2.14 32.22
N ASP A 454 -13.33 -3.46 32.34
CA ASP A 454 -14.45 -4.19 32.92
C ASP A 454 -14.70 -3.78 34.38
N ARG A 455 -13.65 -3.69 35.20
CA ARG A 455 -13.75 -3.24 36.61
C ARG A 455 -14.32 -1.83 36.74
N LYS A 456 -14.10 -0.98 35.75
CA LYS A 456 -14.62 0.40 35.70
C LYS A 456 -15.90 0.53 34.88
N ASN A 457 -16.45 -0.59 34.37
CA ASN A 457 -17.62 -0.63 33.49
C ASN A 457 -17.49 0.30 32.27
N ILE A 458 -16.31 0.32 31.66
CA ILE A 458 -16.01 1.13 30.47
C ILE A 458 -16.30 0.28 29.24
N GLU A 459 -17.05 0.83 28.28
CA GLU A 459 -17.29 0.14 27.02
C GLU A 459 -16.05 0.20 26.11
N TYR A 460 -15.65 -0.95 25.57
CA TYR A 460 -14.56 -1.07 24.60
C TYR A 460 -14.92 -2.08 23.50
N ALA A 461 -14.08 -2.19 22.47
CA ALA A 461 -14.17 -3.27 21.49
C ALA A 461 -13.69 -4.59 22.13
N SER A 462 -14.62 -5.47 22.51
CA SER A 462 -14.29 -6.70 23.24
C SER A 462 -13.78 -7.85 22.36
N ASN A 463 -14.08 -7.80 21.06
CA ASN A 463 -13.71 -8.77 20.04
C ASN A 463 -12.29 -8.55 19.49
N LEU A 464 -11.34 -8.24 20.38
CA LEU A 464 -9.92 -8.09 20.08
C LEU A 464 -9.18 -9.31 20.62
N VAL A 465 -8.39 -9.99 19.79
CA VAL A 465 -7.54 -11.10 20.22
C VAL A 465 -6.16 -10.96 19.60
N VAL A 466 -5.13 -11.51 20.23
CA VAL A 466 -3.80 -11.60 19.65
C VAL A 466 -3.66 -12.97 18.96
N THR A 467 -2.98 -13.01 17.82
CA THR A 467 -2.72 -14.30 17.15
C THR A 467 -1.90 -15.20 18.08
N PRO A 468 -2.29 -16.47 18.27
CA PRO A 468 -1.39 -17.41 18.89
C PRO A 468 -0.18 -17.61 17.97
N ALA A 469 1.01 -17.72 18.56
CA ALA A 469 2.25 -17.93 17.84
C ALA A 469 3.18 -18.85 18.64
N PHE A 470 4.08 -19.51 17.92
CA PHE A 470 5.15 -20.32 18.51
C PHE A 470 6.36 -20.37 17.57
N LEU A 471 7.53 -20.68 18.11
CA LEU A 471 8.71 -20.96 17.31
C LEU A 471 8.81 -22.45 16.99
N ALA A 472 9.31 -22.75 15.80
CA ALA A 472 9.73 -24.09 15.45
C ALA A 472 10.99 -24.07 14.60
N CYS A 473 11.86 -25.04 14.83
CA CYS A 473 13.11 -25.24 14.10
C CYS A 473 12.95 -26.43 13.13
N GLU A 474 13.46 -26.30 11.90
CA GLU A 474 13.53 -27.43 10.97
C GLU A 474 14.55 -28.46 11.45
N VAL A 475 14.12 -29.72 11.52
CA VAL A 475 14.98 -30.84 11.88
C VAL A 475 15.60 -31.43 10.62
N GLY A 476 16.93 -31.43 10.56
CA GLY A 476 17.70 -31.99 9.45
C GLY A 476 18.17 -30.92 8.47
N MET A 477 17.93 -31.13 7.17
CA MET A 477 18.32 -30.17 6.14
C MET A 477 17.29 -29.05 6.02
N SER A 478 17.76 -27.81 6.15
CA SER A 478 16.94 -26.61 5.93
C SER A 478 16.32 -26.58 4.53
N SER A 479 15.02 -26.27 4.50
CA SER A 479 14.23 -26.11 3.29
C SER A 479 14.72 -24.97 2.43
N SER A 480 14.44 -25.00 1.12
CA SER A 480 14.79 -23.90 0.22
C SER A 480 14.08 -22.59 0.58
N ALA A 481 12.94 -22.68 1.28
CA ALA A 481 12.17 -21.53 1.74
C ALA A 481 12.94 -20.69 2.78
N SER A 482 13.76 -21.35 3.61
CA SER A 482 14.59 -20.69 4.61
C SER A 482 15.64 -19.76 3.96
N GLY A 483 16.08 -20.09 2.74
CA GLY A 483 17.17 -19.37 2.06
C GLY A 483 18.51 -19.46 2.80
N LEU A 484 18.62 -20.32 3.81
CA LEU A 484 19.83 -20.56 4.60
C LEU A 484 20.65 -21.71 4.01
N GLY A 485 21.92 -21.80 4.41
CA GLY A 485 22.77 -22.93 4.04
C GLY A 485 22.28 -24.25 4.64
N PRO A 486 22.70 -25.41 4.08
CA PRO A 486 22.26 -26.73 4.56
C PRO A 486 22.74 -27.09 5.98
N SER A 487 23.69 -26.32 6.53
CA SER A 487 24.24 -26.49 7.87
C SER A 487 23.67 -25.49 8.90
N GLU A 488 22.85 -24.54 8.46
CA GLU A 488 22.26 -23.53 9.34
C GLU A 488 20.86 -23.96 9.76
N GLU A 489 20.50 -23.71 11.02
CA GLU A 489 19.19 -24.01 11.56
C GLU A 489 18.14 -23.01 11.04
N ALA A 490 17.06 -23.53 10.47
CA ALA A 490 15.93 -22.71 10.01
C ALA A 490 14.85 -22.63 11.08
N VAL A 491 14.87 -21.55 11.86
CA VAL A 491 13.82 -21.22 12.83
C VAL A 491 12.74 -20.36 12.20
N TRP A 492 11.49 -20.65 12.53
CA TRP A 492 10.30 -19.99 12.03
C TRP A 492 9.39 -19.52 13.17
N LEU A 493 8.84 -18.31 13.04
CA LEU A 493 7.69 -17.89 13.84
C LEU A 493 6.40 -18.31 13.12
N ILE A 494 5.65 -19.21 13.74
CA ILE A 494 4.48 -19.85 13.15
C ILE A 494 3.21 -19.30 13.80
N GLU A 495 2.32 -18.77 12.96
CA GLU A 495 0.99 -18.27 13.32
C GLU A 495 -0.09 -19.03 12.52
N PRO A 496 -1.34 -19.17 13.01
CA PRO A 496 -2.43 -19.64 12.18
C PRO A 496 -2.60 -18.79 10.90
N ARG A 497 -3.01 -19.43 9.80
CA ARG A 497 -3.34 -18.70 8.58
C ARG A 497 -4.55 -17.79 8.82
N ARG A 498 -4.33 -16.50 8.61
CA ARG A 498 -5.36 -15.45 8.57
C ARG A 498 -5.62 -14.98 7.15
N THR A 499 -6.65 -14.15 6.98
CA THR A 499 -6.83 -13.40 5.74
C THR A 499 -5.63 -12.49 5.48
N MET A 500 -5.27 -12.31 4.20
CA MET A 500 -4.23 -11.38 3.79
C MET A 500 -4.66 -9.90 3.89
N SER A 501 -5.93 -9.65 4.16
CA SER A 501 -6.42 -8.28 4.33
C SER A 501 -6.03 -7.77 5.71
N VAL A 502 -5.23 -6.71 5.73
CA VAL A 502 -4.66 -6.13 6.96
C VAL A 502 -5.15 -4.70 7.11
N THR A 503 -5.64 -4.37 8.31
CA THR A 503 -5.90 -2.99 8.72
C THR A 503 -4.82 -2.56 9.69
N LYS A 504 -4.14 -1.47 9.33
CA LYS A 504 -3.13 -0.83 10.17
C LYS A 504 -3.77 0.27 11.02
N TYR A 505 -3.54 0.23 12.33
CA TYR A 505 -4.16 1.15 13.30
C TYR A 505 -3.17 2.21 13.81
N CYS A 506 -1.89 1.87 13.88
CA CYS A 506 -0.78 2.82 13.98
C CYS A 506 0.40 2.30 13.16
N GLY A 507 1.32 3.19 12.80
CA GLY A 507 2.61 2.85 12.22
C GLY A 507 3.73 2.81 13.25
N THR A 508 4.94 2.56 12.78
CA THR A 508 6.14 2.58 13.63
C THR A 508 6.32 3.94 14.30
N MET A 509 6.15 5.05 13.56
CA MET A 509 6.33 6.42 14.10
C MET A 509 5.07 7.29 13.90
N GLU A 510 3.92 6.66 13.72
CA GLU A 510 2.66 7.32 13.35
C GLU A 510 1.51 6.80 14.20
N TYR A 511 0.89 7.66 14.99
CA TYR A 511 -0.19 7.33 15.91
C TYR A 511 -1.44 8.14 15.57
N PRO A 512 -2.13 7.79 14.48
CA PRO A 512 -3.21 8.60 13.94
C PRO A 512 -4.41 8.63 14.89
N ARG A 513 -5.14 9.76 14.87
CA ARG A 513 -6.41 9.87 15.59
C ARG A 513 -7.47 9.05 14.87
N ARG A 514 -8.07 8.10 15.59
CA ARG A 514 -9.16 7.26 15.09
C ARG A 514 -10.46 7.64 15.79
N SER A 515 -11.58 7.53 15.07
CA SER A 515 -12.92 7.84 15.58
C SER A 515 -13.82 6.61 15.67
N ASP A 516 -13.45 5.51 15.01
CA ASP A 516 -14.17 4.24 15.10
C ASP A 516 -13.89 3.54 16.45
N LYS A 517 -14.86 2.73 16.92
CA LYS A 517 -14.79 2.07 18.23
C LYS A 517 -13.52 1.24 18.41
N ILE A 518 -13.08 0.52 17.37
CA ILE A 518 -11.87 -0.31 17.42
C ILE A 518 -10.63 0.58 17.52
N GLY A 519 -10.48 1.56 16.64
CA GLY A 519 -9.34 2.48 16.65
C GLY A 519 -9.24 3.27 17.96
N VAL A 520 -10.37 3.73 18.51
CA VAL A 520 -10.42 4.39 19.82
C VAL A 520 -10.03 3.46 20.95
N THR A 521 -10.47 2.19 20.91
CA THR A 521 -10.09 1.16 21.89
C THR A 521 -8.60 0.86 21.81
N LEU A 522 -8.05 0.63 20.62
CA LEU A 522 -6.62 0.34 20.44
C LEU A 522 -5.74 1.53 20.83
N SER A 523 -6.15 2.77 20.51
CA SER A 523 -5.41 3.96 20.96
C SER A 523 -5.38 4.07 22.50
N ALA A 524 -6.49 3.79 23.18
CA ALA A 524 -6.54 3.76 24.64
C ALA A 524 -5.75 2.59 25.24
N PHE A 525 -5.74 1.43 24.56
CA PHE A 525 -4.91 0.29 24.93
C PHE A 525 -3.42 0.64 24.85
N LEU A 526 -2.94 1.34 23.82
CA LEU A 526 -1.54 1.77 23.74
C LEU A 526 -1.15 2.73 24.87
N HIS A 527 -2.05 3.65 25.25
CA HIS A 527 -1.84 4.49 26.42
C HIS A 527 -1.83 3.67 27.72
N TYR A 528 -2.72 2.68 27.86
CA TYR A 528 -2.70 1.78 29.01
C TYR A 528 -1.37 1.04 29.13
N VAL A 529 -0.83 0.52 28.03
CA VAL A 529 0.48 -0.16 28.00
C VAL A 529 1.57 0.78 28.51
N PHE A 530 1.67 1.99 27.92
CA PHE A 530 2.64 3.00 28.34
C PHE A 530 2.53 3.36 29.83
N TRP A 531 1.31 3.51 30.34
CA TRP A 531 1.08 3.78 31.76
C TRP A 531 1.44 2.59 32.65
N ALA A 532 1.03 1.37 32.26
CA ALA A 532 1.22 0.16 33.03
C ALA A 532 2.69 -0.26 33.09
N SER A 533 3.47 0.04 32.05
CA SER A 533 4.91 -0.16 31.99
C SER A 533 5.72 0.99 32.61
N GLN A 534 5.09 1.87 33.40
CA GLN A 534 5.75 3.03 34.01
C GLN A 534 6.51 3.92 33.02
N GLU A 535 5.94 4.13 31.83
CA GLU A 535 6.51 4.95 30.76
C GLU A 535 7.73 4.36 30.05
N GLU A 536 8.08 3.09 30.28
CA GLU A 536 9.26 2.46 29.69
C GLU A 536 9.00 1.77 28.33
N PHE A 537 7.73 1.53 27.99
CA PHE A 537 7.38 0.66 26.87
C PHE A 537 6.08 1.12 26.20
N VAL A 538 6.04 1.11 24.86
CA VAL A 538 4.79 1.29 24.12
C VAL A 538 4.81 0.46 22.85
N PHE A 539 3.69 -0.15 22.49
CA PHE A 539 3.57 -0.81 21.18
C PHE A 539 3.44 0.21 20.04
N SER A 540 3.96 -0.16 18.89
CA SER A 540 3.83 0.54 17.61
C SER A 540 3.50 -0.44 16.49
N ASP A 541 3.22 0.08 15.31
CA ASP A 541 2.87 -0.73 14.13
C ASP A 541 1.69 -1.71 14.36
N ILE A 542 0.74 -1.35 15.24
CA ILE A 542 -0.42 -2.20 15.54
C ILE A 542 -1.26 -2.37 14.29
N GLN A 543 -1.43 -3.63 13.91
CA GLN A 543 -2.22 -4.04 12.77
C GLN A 543 -3.00 -5.31 13.10
N GLY A 544 -4.07 -5.55 12.35
CA GLY A 544 -4.88 -6.75 12.53
C GLY A 544 -5.71 -7.10 11.31
N SER A 545 -6.28 -8.30 11.37
CA SER A 545 -7.15 -8.85 10.33
C SER A 545 -8.47 -9.26 10.97
N ARG A 546 -9.58 -8.87 10.34
CA ARG A 546 -10.91 -9.32 10.76
C ARG A 546 -11.15 -10.75 10.28
N MET A 547 -11.59 -11.59 11.19
CA MET A 547 -11.87 -13.00 10.93
C MET A 547 -13.12 -13.43 11.67
N ASN A 548 -13.87 -14.37 11.09
CA ASN A 548 -14.90 -15.05 11.84
C ASN A 548 -14.24 -16.11 12.75
N VAL A 549 -14.25 -15.87 14.06
CA VAL A 549 -13.79 -16.84 15.05
C VAL A 549 -15.01 -17.36 15.79
N ARG A 550 -15.41 -18.61 15.48
CA ARG A 550 -16.57 -19.29 16.11
C ARG A 550 -17.87 -18.49 16.02
N GLY A 551 -18.14 -17.89 14.86
CA GLY A 551 -19.35 -17.09 14.61
C GLY A 551 -19.23 -15.62 14.99
N VAL A 552 -18.11 -15.19 15.57
CA VAL A 552 -17.91 -13.80 16.04
C VAL A 552 -16.92 -13.09 15.12
N ASP A 553 -17.32 -11.95 14.55
CA ASP A 553 -16.39 -11.04 13.87
C ASP A 553 -15.34 -10.57 14.88
N THR A 554 -14.11 -11.00 14.71
CA THR A 554 -13.02 -10.83 15.67
C THR A 554 -11.84 -10.18 14.96
N LEU A 555 -11.28 -9.12 15.54
CA LEU A 555 -10.02 -8.56 15.07
C LEU A 555 -8.86 -9.32 15.71
N ILE A 556 -8.09 -10.02 14.88
CA ILE A 556 -6.87 -10.70 15.28
C ILE A 556 -5.69 -9.74 15.07
N LEU A 557 -5.07 -9.31 16.15
CA LEU A 557 -3.85 -8.50 16.17
C LEU A 557 -2.63 -9.40 15.99
N PHE A 558 -1.65 -8.93 15.23
CA PHE A 558 -0.42 -9.68 14.96
C PHE A 558 0.71 -8.74 14.55
N ASP A 559 1.93 -9.25 14.60
CA ASP A 559 3.15 -8.55 14.17
C ASP A 559 3.26 -7.12 14.75
N PRO A 560 3.16 -6.96 16.09
CA PRO A 560 3.41 -5.67 16.73
C PRO A 560 4.89 -5.31 16.66
N MET A 561 5.17 -4.02 16.60
CA MET A 561 6.46 -3.46 17.00
C MET A 561 6.33 -2.83 18.38
N SER A 562 7.45 -2.43 18.96
CA SER A 562 7.48 -1.71 20.23
C SER A 562 8.61 -0.71 20.28
N HIS A 563 8.46 0.25 21.18
CA HIS A 563 9.51 1.17 21.60
C HIS A 563 9.78 0.96 23.08
N THR A 564 11.04 0.73 23.40
CA THR A 564 11.56 0.66 24.78
C THR A 564 12.40 1.89 25.07
N VAL A 565 12.77 2.14 26.33
CA VAL A 565 13.73 3.21 26.62
C VAL A 565 15.11 2.87 26.04
N GLU A 566 15.49 1.60 26.12
CA GLU A 566 16.77 1.02 25.75
C GLU A 566 16.93 0.81 24.23
N GLY A 567 15.82 0.69 23.50
CA GLY A 567 15.83 0.44 22.06
C GLY A 567 16.15 -1.01 21.68
N ASP A 568 15.85 -1.97 22.56
CA ASP A 568 16.30 -3.37 22.45
C ASP A 568 15.17 -4.38 22.19
N SER A 569 13.92 -3.93 22.00
CA SER A 569 12.78 -4.84 21.75
C SER A 569 12.74 -5.45 20.33
N GLY A 570 13.83 -5.31 19.57
CA GLY A 570 14.05 -5.92 18.25
C GLY A 570 13.94 -4.94 17.09
N VAL A 571 13.83 -5.48 15.88
CA VAL A 571 13.80 -4.67 14.65
C VAL A 571 12.61 -3.71 14.67
N GLY A 572 12.88 -2.43 14.39
CA GLY A 572 11.88 -1.36 14.38
C GLY A 572 11.72 -0.62 15.71
N ASP A 573 12.51 -0.95 16.72
CA ASP A 573 12.56 -0.19 17.96
C ASP A 573 13.32 1.14 17.75
N HIS A 574 12.63 2.26 17.97
CA HIS A 574 13.17 3.62 17.88
C HIS A 574 13.54 4.19 19.26
N GLY A 575 13.58 3.34 20.28
CA GLY A 575 13.96 3.72 21.63
C GLY A 575 13.06 4.82 22.20
N SER A 576 13.70 5.70 22.98
CA SER A 576 13.07 6.91 23.52
C SER A 576 12.49 7.86 22.45
N GLU A 577 13.04 7.89 21.22
CA GLU A 577 12.48 8.72 20.14
C GLU A 577 11.07 8.26 19.75
N GLY A 578 10.86 6.94 19.67
CA GLY A 578 9.56 6.34 19.40
C GLY A 578 8.55 6.64 20.51
N ILE A 579 8.98 6.54 21.77
CA ILE A 579 8.16 6.88 22.94
C ILE A 579 7.76 8.37 22.93
N GLU A 580 8.70 9.28 22.70
CA GLU A 580 8.40 10.71 22.64
C GLU A 580 7.48 11.05 21.45
N THR A 581 7.63 10.34 20.33
CA THR A 581 6.72 10.46 19.18
C THR A 581 5.31 10.02 19.54
N PHE A 582 5.16 8.90 20.26
CA PHE A 582 3.86 8.46 20.79
C PHE A 582 3.23 9.53 21.69
N LYS A 583 3.98 10.06 22.67
CA LYS A 583 3.50 11.11 23.59
C LYS A 583 3.06 12.37 22.86
N ALA A 584 3.81 12.78 21.84
CA ALA A 584 3.51 13.97 21.05
C ALA A 584 2.25 13.82 20.18
N GLN A 585 2.01 12.63 19.62
CA GLN A 585 0.92 12.38 18.68
C GLN A 585 -0.36 11.84 19.35
N HIS A 586 -0.24 11.10 20.45
CA HIS A 586 -1.38 10.53 21.15
C HIS A 586 -2.32 11.63 21.65
N ARG A 587 -3.63 11.39 21.49
CA ARG A 587 -4.69 12.24 22.04
C ARG A 587 -5.62 11.36 22.83
N CYS A 588 -5.74 11.64 24.12
CA CYS A 588 -6.61 10.88 25.01
C CYS A 588 -8.03 10.84 24.45
N SER A 589 -8.57 9.62 24.35
CA SER A 589 -9.98 9.41 24.05
C SER A 589 -10.81 9.38 25.34
N HIS A 590 -12.13 9.26 25.20
CA HIS A 590 -13.01 9.08 26.35
C HIS A 590 -12.65 7.81 27.16
N ILE A 591 -12.14 6.74 26.51
CA ILE A 591 -11.69 5.53 27.21
C ILE A 591 -10.46 5.85 28.08
N CYS A 592 -9.48 6.58 27.56
CA CYS A 592 -8.30 7.00 28.34
C CYS A 592 -8.70 7.82 29.58
N GLN A 593 -9.63 8.76 29.40
CA GLN A 593 -10.12 9.63 30.47
C GLN A 593 -10.87 8.83 31.55
N LEU A 594 -11.73 7.89 31.16
CA LEU A 594 -12.46 7.02 32.09
C LEU A 594 -11.50 6.05 32.82
N LEU A 595 -10.42 5.61 32.17
CA LEU A 595 -9.36 4.84 32.81
C LEU A 595 -8.50 5.68 33.77
N GLY A 596 -8.63 7.02 33.75
CA GLY A 596 -7.94 7.92 34.66
C GLY A 596 -6.51 8.25 34.26
N PHE A 597 -6.16 8.07 32.98
CA PHE A 597 -4.83 8.40 32.49
C PHE A 597 -4.66 9.92 32.39
N LYS A 598 -3.47 10.41 32.75
CA LYS A 598 -3.12 11.82 32.60
C LYS A 598 -2.97 12.14 31.12
N GLU A 599 -3.50 13.27 30.69
CA GLU A 599 -3.24 13.76 29.35
C GLU A 599 -1.77 14.17 29.23
N PHE A 600 -1.12 13.82 28.12
CA PHE A 600 0.20 14.33 27.81
C PHE A 600 0.09 15.84 27.63
N VAL A 601 0.69 16.60 28.55
CA VAL A 601 0.83 18.03 28.36
C VAL A 601 1.72 18.19 27.14
N ALA A 602 1.16 18.68 26.04
CA ALA A 602 1.93 19.00 24.85
C ALA A 602 2.99 20.04 25.27
N ILE A 603 4.21 19.58 25.53
CA ILE A 603 5.36 20.46 25.61
C ILE A 603 5.39 21.05 24.21
N ALA A 604 5.05 22.33 24.09
CA ALA A 604 5.14 23.04 22.83
C ALA A 604 6.59 22.94 22.39
N VAL A 605 6.90 21.95 21.56
CA VAL A 605 8.23 21.73 21.02
C VAL A 605 8.46 22.95 20.14
N SER A 606 9.11 23.95 20.72
CA SER A 606 9.53 25.12 19.97
C SER A 606 10.39 24.58 18.85
N SER A 607 9.88 24.60 17.62
CA SER A 607 10.56 24.13 16.40
C SER A 607 11.80 24.97 16.05
N LYS A 608 12.39 25.66 17.03
CA LYS A 608 13.71 26.28 16.96
C LYS A 608 14.77 25.18 16.83
N LYS A 609 15.13 24.93 15.57
CA LYS A 609 16.51 24.81 15.09
C LYS A 609 17.13 23.39 15.11
N ARG A 610 17.03 22.68 13.98
CA ARG A 610 18.08 21.79 13.45
C ARG A 610 18.45 22.23 12.02
N ALA A 611 19.15 23.37 11.93
CA ALA A 611 19.75 23.86 10.69
C ALA A 611 21.25 24.20 10.88
N ALA A 612 21.90 23.65 11.89
CA ALA A 612 23.32 23.93 12.14
C ALA A 612 24.02 22.74 12.80
N LYS A 613 24.51 21.78 11.99
CA LYS A 613 25.74 21.04 12.28
C LYS A 613 26.26 20.27 11.05
N ASP A 614 26.50 20.99 9.95
CA ASP A 614 27.46 20.58 8.92
C ASP A 614 28.52 21.68 8.86
N VAL A 615 29.44 21.66 9.83
CA VAL A 615 30.67 22.47 9.80
C VAL A 615 31.81 21.60 10.31
N ASP A 616 32.68 21.26 9.37
CA ASP A 616 34.11 20.94 9.49
C ASP A 616 34.55 19.81 10.42
N ALA A 617 34.74 18.63 9.81
CA ALA A 617 35.69 17.62 10.29
C ALA A 617 36.69 17.30 9.16
N GLU A 618 37.54 18.28 8.83
CA GLU A 618 38.81 18.05 8.14
C GLU A 618 39.97 18.31 9.11
N GLY A 619 40.66 17.23 9.50
CA GLY A 619 42.13 17.25 9.60
C GLY A 619 42.77 17.14 10.99
N LYS A 620 43.78 16.24 11.04
CA LYS A 620 44.91 16.08 12.00
C LYS A 620 44.61 15.26 13.26
N ASN A 621 45.45 14.34 13.73
CA ASN A 621 46.75 13.83 13.29
C ASN A 621 47.04 12.50 14.02
N GLU A 622 47.99 11.74 13.47
CA GLU A 622 48.65 10.56 14.04
C GLU A 622 49.23 10.78 15.45
N GLY A 623 49.30 9.71 16.24
CA GLY A 623 50.05 9.65 17.49
C GLY A 623 49.82 8.36 18.27
N GLU A 624 50.67 7.36 18.03
CA GLU A 624 50.89 6.18 18.88
C GLU A 624 51.28 6.58 20.31
N ALA A 625 50.77 5.87 21.31
CA ALA A 625 51.52 5.54 22.53
C ALA A 625 50.77 4.44 23.30
N GLU A 626 51.48 3.34 23.52
CA GLU A 626 51.22 2.30 24.51
C GLU A 626 51.22 2.92 25.91
N GLU A 627 50.28 2.50 26.78
CA GLU A 627 50.56 2.41 28.22
C GLU A 627 49.62 1.38 28.84
N GLU A 628 50.24 0.33 29.37
CA GLU A 628 49.67 -0.68 30.24
C GLU A 628 49.33 -0.02 31.60
N GLU A 629 48.12 -0.20 32.10
CA GLU A 629 47.86 -0.08 33.54
C GLU A 629 47.03 -1.28 34.02
N GLU A 630 47.71 -2.15 34.77
CA GLU A 630 47.13 -3.03 35.78
C GLU A 630 46.34 -2.19 36.79
N VAL A 631 45.08 -2.52 37.02
CA VAL A 631 44.39 -2.13 38.27
C VAL A 631 43.63 -3.33 38.82
N ASP A 632 44.34 -4.00 39.72
CA ASP A 632 43.98 -4.36 41.09
C ASP A 632 42.55 -4.83 41.42
N ASN A 633 42.51 -5.99 42.08
CA ASN A 633 41.34 -6.64 42.64
C ASN A 633 40.90 -5.93 43.92
N GLY A 634 39.73 -5.30 43.88
CA GLY A 634 39.06 -4.74 45.06
C GLY A 634 37.89 -5.61 45.51
N ASP A 635 38.17 -6.53 46.43
CA ASP A 635 37.19 -7.23 47.26
C ASP A 635 36.32 -6.26 48.08
N GLY A 636 35.04 -6.62 48.21
CA GLY A 636 34.24 -6.31 49.40
C GLY A 636 33.24 -5.18 49.26
N ASP A 637 31.96 -5.52 49.13
CA ASP A 637 31.02 -4.98 50.13
C ASP A 637 29.83 -5.91 50.39
N ALA A 638 29.65 -6.19 51.66
CA ALA A 638 28.62 -7.07 52.21
C ALA A 638 27.29 -6.32 52.29
N ARG A 639 26.24 -6.84 51.65
CA ARG A 639 24.85 -6.42 51.93
C ARG A 639 24.42 -6.97 53.30
N PRO A 640 23.85 -6.15 54.20
CA PRO A 640 23.22 -6.64 55.42
C PRO A 640 21.86 -7.28 55.12
N PRO A 641 21.39 -8.21 55.96
CA PRO A 641 20.11 -8.89 55.77
C PRO A 641 18.94 -7.94 56.07
N LEU A 642 17.95 -7.95 55.18
CA LEU A 642 16.63 -7.40 55.45
C LEU A 642 15.94 -8.34 56.46
N THR A 643 15.58 -7.78 57.60
CA THR A 643 14.73 -8.43 58.59
C THR A 643 13.27 -8.28 58.18
N ASP A 644 12.56 -9.42 58.17
CA ASP A 644 11.10 -9.51 58.26
C ASP A 644 10.59 -8.93 59.60
N GLU A 645 9.27 -8.66 59.66
CA GLU A 645 8.42 -8.02 60.71
C GLU A 645 8.00 -6.59 60.29
N ASP A 646 6.73 -6.18 60.22
CA ASP A 646 5.42 -6.72 60.61
C ASP A 646 4.30 -5.84 59.98
N GLU A 647 3.06 -6.37 59.96
CA GLU A 647 1.73 -5.74 59.75
C GLU A 647 1.20 -5.44 58.32
#